data_AF-A0A267GW58-F1
#
_entry.id   AF-A0A267GW58-F1
#
_cell.length_a   1.000
_cell.length_b   1.000
_cell.length_c   1.000
_cell.angle_alpha   90.00
_cell.angle_beta   90.00
_cell.angle_gamma   90.00
#
_symmetry.space_group_name_H-M   'P 1'
#
loop_
_entity.id
_entity.type
_entity.pdbx_description
1 polymer ?
#
loop_
_entity_poly.entity_id
_entity_poly.type
_entity_poly.pdbx_seq_one_letter_code
_entity_poly.pdbx_strand_id
1 'polypeptide(L)'
;MMGLKLVGSLCGNVRQPESMLRVMEFALNENAERSATTEKQAVSFLVYIQSNWGELSKRMGEQNLLVRVRQLPVFVTSDGRCCALKSEQACILPASLVADEMDEWKSSSKAIFLKANWSLTMLYEKLQCDEMAELEVYARFILPVFSNFTDITRKKHLEKLLKLSWKFERIQVENPGMFLMLSQSLRAAKLVPFDGQWRSVNTFYDGNVEIFKKFLQPQCFLPAPYNEERWRTLMKFSGLIMECTAAIAISFASVLQVEGASGITDKVCEKSEALLQFIDSYEFRKDRTESVVRQLAGIQFIVANSDGALQSLCQSDRIRMASLSQCALFEARFLCWTAVPYGPSCVGQDSCFASSAMPVSDAIFLRHVGNLFPAATFTSADLKGEFAKLRSHVMHAVYSRLSSIMNSTAVQSILFLKDIPCVLIRTEGNKSFFISASRITHDKNSTVLPYIYECPREFSQFRKLFAKLGATESATIEQLRLALELIRNEQQGSLRAEQLNSVSHCLSSIIVLLERGSGLRFQPDRVLFLPKRSQHQDSSTEAAFELVDCRCLTINDSEAHNNRLVDAQDVQFLDLSFCKLGTDKLQRLYFHLAADMSLKKLSDNVSERLLSDTNKLCSDGESCESLRSLKAKLSHPVLHLCIVSIMLHGNENLSGKGDDRLAAVTSLISRFSVVCLSELRTCLLLDGVEQQDSEQDKNFFLDGQRILMNHSTIPDDIGGDRKQLWQMDFIKILMQVLSNGVKILPEQQGYLIQVLLMDSPDSMLAVLRGLGIALHQTSEQQFAEPSASDDSMLGEPVPEFEQCLLKQLPDRPRDIVNRIVAYRNSDGRLVYARVVERHPGGSDNPWTSEFTVKIGEGSKLRVSMSALFSFEERSFAQVIQNSSGDLIETMDQLLSSADSLTTEQQRQIFQRILAHYSNSDESFNQVRTRAKRHRWTRRFDQCIGGWHEQTTRVTRYRQILIAEEVVVTRSYGGGGWSRGRRFHNSGRSDRLRCGANFARPSPDDAARYLKTARHDLRSAARLAEAGEYNWACYISWQATEKALKALLLRQGQPIERSHQLSQHLSCVSSSDLQRSLAGHVADLAGAMVDDCCYPSDRSRPRVPTEVFGAEQAARACRERKASNGASRPSWPSDREYLARLYI
;
A
#
# COMPACT_ATOMS: atom_id res chain seq x y z
N MET A 1 40.27 128.30 63.37
CA MET A 1 40.99 127.43 62.39
C MET A 1 40.48 125.97 62.29
N MET A 2 39.55 125.50 63.13
CA MET A 2 38.98 124.13 62.99
C MET A 2 37.87 123.99 61.92
N GLY A 3 37.18 125.07 61.55
CA GLY A 3 36.13 125.03 60.50
C GLY A 3 36.65 124.86 59.06
N LEU A 4 37.88 125.34 58.76
CA LEU A 4 38.48 125.23 57.41
C LEU A 4 39.05 123.84 57.11
N LYS A 5 39.45 123.06 58.14
CA LYS A 5 39.88 121.67 57.96
C LYS A 5 38.71 120.73 57.66
N LEU A 6 37.52 121.01 58.20
CA LEU A 6 36.30 120.23 57.93
C LEU A 6 35.76 120.48 56.52
N VAL A 7 35.80 121.73 56.05
CA VAL A 7 35.41 122.08 54.66
C VAL A 7 36.43 121.54 53.66
N GLY A 8 37.74 121.62 53.96
CA GLY A 8 38.79 121.01 53.12
C GLY A 8 38.74 119.48 53.05
N SER A 9 38.19 118.79 54.07
CA SER A 9 37.92 117.35 54.03
C SER A 9 36.61 116.97 53.33
N LEU A 10 35.74 117.95 53.04
CA LEU A 10 34.45 117.78 52.36
C LEU A 10 34.45 118.34 50.92
N CYS A 11 35.53 118.97 50.47
CA CYS A 11 35.73 119.43 49.09
C CYS A 11 36.54 118.40 48.29
N GLY A 12 35.86 117.65 47.42
CA GLY A 12 36.48 116.64 46.58
C GLY A 12 37.09 117.27 45.33
N ASN A 13 38.32 116.88 44.97
CA ASN A 13 38.93 117.29 43.71
C ASN A 13 38.85 116.14 42.71
N VAL A 14 38.26 116.37 41.53
CA VAL A 14 38.14 115.38 40.45
C VAL A 14 39.50 114.87 39.97
N ARG A 15 40.58 115.64 40.17
CA ARG A 15 41.97 115.21 39.89
C ARG A 15 42.62 114.41 41.03
N GLN A 16 41.96 114.31 42.18
CA GLN A 16 42.43 113.53 43.34
C GLN A 16 41.37 112.48 43.72
N PRO A 17 41.43 111.27 43.12
CA PRO A 17 40.40 110.23 43.26
C PRO A 17 40.07 109.86 44.70
N GLU A 18 41.07 109.84 45.60
CA GLU A 18 40.87 109.53 47.02
C GLU A 18 40.00 110.57 47.74
N SER A 19 40.21 111.86 47.46
CA SER A 19 39.39 112.93 48.03
C SER A 19 37.95 112.86 47.52
N MET A 20 37.77 112.52 46.24
CA MET A 20 36.46 112.35 45.61
C MET A 20 35.71 111.14 46.20
N LEU A 21 36.40 110.01 46.40
CA LEU A 21 35.82 108.82 47.03
C LEU A 21 35.35 109.11 48.47
N ARG A 22 36.16 109.79 49.29
CA ARG A 22 35.78 110.17 50.67
C ARG A 22 34.57 111.10 50.73
N VAL A 23 34.51 112.09 49.82
CA VAL A 23 33.37 113.01 49.76
C VAL A 23 32.09 112.29 49.34
N MET A 24 32.20 111.34 48.41
CA MET A 24 31.07 110.53 47.99
C MET A 24 30.66 109.49 49.05
N GLU A 25 31.60 108.88 49.77
CA GLU A 25 31.31 108.05 50.95
C GLU A 25 30.47 108.84 51.97
N PHE A 26 30.88 110.07 52.30
CA PHE A 26 30.13 110.94 53.22
C PHE A 26 28.75 111.34 52.66
N ALA A 27 28.70 111.81 51.41
CA ALA A 27 27.47 112.31 50.79
C ALA A 27 26.42 111.22 50.56
N LEU A 28 26.84 109.98 50.33
CA LEU A 28 25.96 108.86 49.99
C LEU A 28 25.62 107.97 51.19
N ASN A 29 26.51 107.85 52.18
CA ASN A 29 26.28 107.01 53.36
C ASN A 29 25.80 107.79 54.58
N GLU A 30 26.36 108.98 54.87
CA GLU A 30 26.06 109.74 56.09
C GLU A 30 24.94 110.79 55.90
N ASN A 31 24.63 111.17 54.65
CA ASN A 31 23.62 112.18 54.32
C ASN A 31 22.55 111.67 53.34
N ALA A 32 22.24 110.37 53.43
CA ALA A 32 21.41 109.61 52.49
C ALA A 32 19.99 110.18 52.28
N GLU A 33 19.44 110.94 53.24
CA GLU A 33 18.10 111.55 53.14
C GLU A 33 18.01 112.68 52.10
N ARG A 34 19.13 113.26 51.66
CA ARG A 34 19.17 114.42 50.74
C ARG A 34 19.74 114.10 49.35
N SER A 35 20.23 112.89 49.12
CA SER A 35 20.97 112.51 47.90
C SER A 35 20.38 111.25 47.24
N ALA A 36 19.22 111.39 46.60
CA ALA A 36 18.70 110.34 45.72
C ALA A 36 19.61 110.22 44.48
N THR A 37 20.53 109.25 44.50
CA THR A 37 21.44 109.01 43.37
C THR A 37 20.65 108.43 42.20
N THR A 38 20.61 109.16 41.09
CA THR A 38 20.03 108.65 39.85
C THR A 38 20.93 107.57 39.23
N GLU A 39 20.37 106.64 38.46
CA GLU A 39 21.13 105.60 37.74
C GLU A 39 22.30 106.19 36.94
N LYS A 40 22.09 107.31 36.25
CA LYS A 40 23.13 107.99 35.47
C LYS A 40 24.28 108.51 36.33
N GLN A 41 23.97 109.12 37.48
CA GLN A 41 24.98 109.63 38.42
C GLN A 41 25.76 108.48 39.06
N ALA A 42 25.07 107.41 39.47
CA ALA A 42 25.66 106.21 40.04
C ALA A 42 26.66 105.55 39.08
N VAL A 43 26.24 105.33 37.83
CA VAL A 43 27.10 104.77 36.78
C VAL A 43 28.29 105.68 36.49
N SER A 44 28.06 107.00 36.34
CA SER A 44 29.15 107.95 36.09
C SER A 44 30.20 107.93 37.19
N PHE A 45 29.78 107.77 38.44
CA PHE A 45 30.70 107.70 39.57
C PHE A 45 31.44 106.36 39.64
N LEU A 46 30.76 105.24 39.39
CA LEU A 46 31.39 103.92 39.31
C LEU A 46 32.42 103.85 38.15
N VAL A 47 32.12 104.46 36.99
CA VAL A 47 33.07 104.58 35.87
C VAL A 47 34.28 105.41 36.30
N TYR A 48 34.08 106.52 37.02
CA TYR A 48 35.19 107.32 37.55
C TYR A 48 36.08 106.53 38.52
N ILE A 49 35.49 105.74 39.44
CA ILE A 49 36.24 104.85 40.34
C ILE A 49 37.04 103.82 39.54
N GLN A 50 36.39 103.16 38.57
CA GLN A 50 37.03 102.18 37.71
C GLN A 50 38.23 102.76 36.96
N SER A 51 38.08 103.93 36.32
CA SER A 51 39.15 104.61 35.58
C SER A 51 40.33 105.02 36.47
N ASN A 52 40.11 105.22 37.77
CA ASN A 52 41.14 105.63 38.73
C ASN A 52 41.54 104.50 39.70
N TRP A 53 41.15 103.24 39.42
CA TRP A 53 41.36 102.11 40.32
C TRP A 53 42.81 101.91 40.72
N GLY A 54 43.74 102.03 39.76
CA GLY A 54 45.18 101.85 40.01
C GLY A 54 45.77 102.88 40.99
N GLU A 55 45.34 104.14 40.91
CA GLU A 55 45.80 105.20 41.83
C GLU A 55 45.15 105.05 43.21
N LEU A 56 43.86 104.74 43.26
CA LEU A 56 43.14 104.46 44.51
C LEU A 56 43.74 103.25 45.24
N SER A 57 43.97 102.14 44.53
CA SER A 57 44.51 100.90 45.08
C SER A 57 45.92 101.11 45.67
N LYS A 58 46.79 101.88 45.00
CA LYS A 58 48.13 102.22 45.50
C LYS A 58 48.11 102.99 46.83
N ARG A 59 47.13 103.88 47.02
CA ARG A 59 47.08 104.77 48.19
C ARG A 59 46.47 104.15 49.43
N MET A 60 45.40 103.36 49.27
CA MET A 60 44.64 102.82 50.41
C MET A 60 44.69 101.29 50.52
N GLY A 61 45.30 100.60 49.56
CA GLY A 61 45.34 99.14 49.46
C GLY A 61 44.07 98.58 48.80
N GLU A 62 44.24 97.60 47.92
CA GLU A 62 43.15 97.03 47.11
C GLU A 62 42.01 96.44 47.95
N GLN A 63 42.33 95.74 49.04
CA GLN A 63 41.32 95.14 49.93
C GLN A 63 40.46 96.18 50.64
N ASN A 64 41.06 97.28 51.10
CA ASN A 64 40.35 98.38 51.76
C ASN A 64 39.46 99.15 50.75
N LEU A 65 39.98 99.35 49.53
CA LEU A 65 39.21 99.95 48.44
C LEU A 65 38.00 99.10 48.06
N LEU A 66 38.15 97.78 47.96
CA LEU A 66 37.04 96.85 47.69
C LEU A 66 35.94 96.96 48.77
N VAL A 67 36.32 96.93 50.06
CA VAL A 67 35.35 97.05 51.16
C VAL A 67 34.60 98.38 51.11
N ARG A 68 35.32 99.49 50.91
CA ARG A 68 34.73 100.83 50.81
C ARG A 68 33.79 100.96 49.64
N VAL A 69 34.21 100.50 48.46
CA VAL A 69 33.40 100.56 47.24
C VAL A 69 32.13 99.71 47.39
N ARG A 70 32.20 98.53 48.00
CA ARG A 70 31.03 97.68 48.28
C ARG A 70 30.02 98.31 49.25
N GLN A 71 30.42 99.26 50.09
CA GLN A 71 29.53 99.94 51.03
C GLN A 71 28.75 101.11 50.40
N LEU A 72 29.12 101.55 49.19
CA LEU A 72 28.46 102.69 48.54
C LEU A 72 27.11 102.28 47.92
N PRO A 73 26.02 103.06 48.14
CA PRO A 73 24.70 102.80 47.58
C PRO A 73 24.59 103.28 46.12
N VAL A 74 25.50 102.83 45.27
CA VAL A 74 25.63 103.28 43.87
C VAL A 74 25.55 102.12 42.87
N PHE A 75 25.29 100.90 43.34
CA PHE A 75 25.10 99.75 42.45
C PHE A 75 23.64 99.66 42.03
N VAL A 76 23.42 99.75 40.73
CA VAL A 76 22.08 99.77 40.13
C VAL A 76 21.57 98.33 40.04
N THR A 77 20.49 98.03 40.75
CA THR A 77 19.80 96.75 40.70
C THR A 77 18.95 96.64 39.43
N SER A 78 18.54 95.42 39.08
CA SER A 78 17.79 95.16 37.83
C SER A 78 16.41 95.86 37.76
N ASP A 79 15.84 96.27 38.90
CA ASP A 79 14.65 97.11 39.04
C ASP A 79 14.94 98.62 39.09
N GLY A 80 16.18 99.04 38.86
CA GLY A 80 16.57 100.45 38.74
C GLY A 80 16.81 101.18 40.07
N ARG A 81 16.81 100.48 41.21
CA ARG A 81 17.17 101.04 42.52
C ARG A 81 18.70 101.04 42.69
N CYS A 82 19.25 102.02 43.39
CA CYS A 82 20.66 101.99 43.78
C CYS A 82 20.79 101.37 45.19
N CYS A 83 21.74 100.46 45.37
CA CYS A 83 21.98 99.78 46.64
C CYS A 83 23.49 99.59 46.90
N ALA A 84 23.82 99.28 48.15
CA ALA A 84 25.18 98.89 48.56
C ALA A 84 25.29 97.36 48.56
N LEU A 85 26.40 96.82 48.07
CA LEU A 85 26.61 95.36 48.01
C LEU A 85 26.89 94.75 49.38
N LYS A 86 27.53 95.51 50.28
CA LYS A 86 27.92 95.06 51.62
C LYS A 86 28.65 93.70 51.56
N SER A 87 28.31 92.76 52.44
CA SER A 87 28.81 91.39 52.46
C SER A 87 27.98 90.42 51.61
N GLU A 88 26.95 90.89 50.89
CA GLU A 88 26.06 90.01 50.13
C GLU A 88 26.68 89.62 48.77
N GLN A 89 26.31 88.44 48.28
CA GLN A 89 26.70 88.01 46.94
C GLN A 89 25.91 88.82 45.92
N ALA A 90 26.60 89.40 44.94
CA ALA A 90 25.98 90.19 43.88
C ALA A 90 26.20 89.52 42.53
N CYS A 91 25.16 89.46 41.72
CA CYS A 91 25.18 88.82 40.41
C CYS A 91 24.56 89.76 39.38
N ILE A 92 25.11 89.79 38.18
CA ILE A 92 24.60 90.63 37.09
C ILE A 92 23.59 89.82 36.28
N LEU A 93 22.38 90.36 36.14
CA LEU A 93 21.31 89.73 35.39
C LEU A 93 21.30 90.18 33.91
N PRO A 94 21.04 89.25 32.98
CA PRO A 94 20.81 89.59 31.58
C PRO A 94 19.62 90.53 31.39
N ALA A 95 19.79 91.57 30.58
CA ALA A 95 18.74 92.56 30.30
C ALA A 95 17.51 92.00 29.56
N SER A 96 17.61 90.80 29.00
CA SER A 96 16.58 90.15 28.17
C SER A 96 15.60 89.27 28.98
N LEU A 97 15.73 89.23 30.31
CA LEU A 97 14.84 88.48 31.20
C LEU A 97 13.44 89.12 31.27
N VAL A 98 12.44 88.31 31.58
CA VAL A 98 11.08 88.79 31.85
C VAL A 98 11.07 89.41 33.24
N ALA A 99 10.74 90.70 33.32
CA ALA A 99 10.79 91.50 34.56
C ALA A 99 9.46 91.54 35.33
N ASP A 100 8.38 91.03 34.73
CA ASP A 100 7.07 90.90 35.39
C ASP A 100 7.18 90.09 36.69
N GLU A 101 6.57 90.58 37.77
CA GLU A 101 6.53 89.95 39.10
C GLU A 101 7.92 89.53 39.63
N MET A 102 8.97 90.28 39.28
CA MET A 102 10.36 89.98 39.69
C MET A 102 10.57 89.91 41.20
N ASP A 103 9.74 90.60 41.99
CA ASP A 103 9.80 90.60 43.45
C ASP A 103 9.56 89.19 44.05
N GLU A 104 8.79 88.32 43.37
CA GLU A 104 8.50 86.95 43.83
C GLU A 104 9.75 86.08 43.93
N TRP A 105 10.63 86.14 42.92
CA TRP A 105 11.86 85.34 42.92
C TRP A 105 13.06 86.11 43.49
N LYS A 106 13.04 87.44 43.49
CA LYS A 106 14.04 88.27 44.15
C LYS A 106 13.98 88.14 45.67
N SER A 107 12.78 88.14 46.26
CA SER A 107 12.60 87.98 47.71
C SER A 107 13.06 86.60 48.23
N SER A 108 13.06 85.59 47.37
CA SER A 108 13.53 84.25 47.68
C SER A 108 15.07 84.09 47.64
N SER A 109 15.79 85.04 47.05
CA SER A 109 17.25 84.98 46.90
C SER A 109 17.97 85.78 48.00
N LYS A 110 19.09 85.25 48.50
CA LYS A 110 20.03 86.01 49.38
C LYS A 110 21.04 86.83 48.57
N ALA A 111 20.75 87.10 47.29
CA ALA A 111 21.69 87.69 46.34
C ALA A 111 21.18 89.01 45.77
N ILE A 112 22.08 89.97 45.57
CA ILE A 112 21.78 91.26 44.96
C ILE A 112 21.87 91.13 43.44
N PHE A 113 20.75 91.38 42.75
CA PHE A 113 20.68 91.34 41.30
C PHE A 113 20.96 92.70 40.68
N LEU A 114 22.11 92.83 40.03
CA LEU A 114 22.59 94.04 39.38
C LEU A 114 22.15 94.13 37.92
N LYS A 115 21.95 95.36 37.44
CA LYS A 115 21.70 95.65 36.03
C LYS A 115 23.00 95.58 35.23
N ALA A 116 22.97 94.86 34.10
CA ALA A 116 24.11 94.75 33.20
C ALA A 116 24.57 96.13 32.69
N ASN A 117 25.87 96.40 32.79
CA ASN A 117 26.48 97.64 32.31
C ASN A 117 27.93 97.39 31.85
N TRP A 118 28.13 97.44 30.53
CA TRP A 118 29.40 97.18 29.86
C TRP A 118 30.49 98.21 30.18
N SER A 119 30.12 99.41 30.67
CA SER A 119 31.09 100.41 31.10
C SER A 119 31.75 100.07 32.44
N LEU A 120 31.25 99.06 33.17
CA LEU A 120 31.69 98.69 34.52
C LEU A 120 32.36 97.31 34.61
N THR A 121 32.72 96.70 33.48
CA THR A 121 33.23 95.31 33.41
C THR A 121 34.43 95.05 34.33
N MET A 122 35.45 95.93 34.30
CA MET A 122 36.64 95.77 35.14
C MET A 122 36.29 95.86 36.63
N LEU A 123 35.38 96.77 36.99
CA LEU A 123 34.97 96.96 38.37
C LEU A 123 34.15 95.78 38.88
N TYR A 124 33.24 95.25 38.06
CA TYR A 124 32.47 94.05 38.39
C TYR A 124 33.36 92.82 38.58
N GLU A 125 34.35 92.62 37.72
CA GLU A 125 35.35 91.55 37.88
C GLU A 125 36.12 91.69 39.21
N LYS A 126 36.57 92.90 39.55
CA LYS A 126 37.24 93.17 40.82
C LYS A 126 36.36 92.93 42.05
N LEU A 127 35.06 93.22 41.93
CA LEU A 127 34.08 93.05 43.01
C LEU A 127 33.51 91.63 43.10
N GLN A 128 33.93 90.72 42.20
CA GLN A 128 33.39 89.36 42.06
C GLN A 128 31.88 89.35 41.79
N CYS A 129 31.42 90.31 40.99
CA CYS A 129 30.04 90.37 40.51
C CYS A 129 29.95 89.63 39.17
N ASP A 130 29.74 88.32 39.21
CA ASP A 130 29.69 87.49 38.00
C ASP A 130 28.40 87.73 37.20
N GLU A 131 28.51 87.72 35.87
CA GLU A 131 27.36 87.73 34.96
C GLU A 131 26.74 86.34 34.88
N MET A 132 25.44 86.26 35.13
CA MET A 132 24.71 84.99 35.08
C MET A 132 24.13 84.76 33.69
N ALA A 133 24.26 83.52 33.19
CA ALA A 133 23.58 83.14 31.96
C ALA A 133 22.05 83.13 32.16
N GLU A 134 21.28 83.51 31.13
CA GLU A 134 19.81 83.56 31.21
C GLU A 134 19.19 82.25 31.75
N LEU A 135 19.69 81.11 31.28
CA LEU A 135 19.18 79.80 31.69
C LEU A 135 19.58 79.40 33.10
N GLU A 136 20.68 79.92 33.61
CA GLU A 136 21.08 79.74 35.00
C GLU A 136 20.13 80.50 35.95
N VAL A 137 19.74 81.72 35.58
CA VAL A 137 18.74 82.50 36.33
C VAL A 137 17.40 81.78 36.36
N TYR A 138 16.97 81.23 35.22
CA TYR A 138 15.75 80.43 35.15
C TYR A 138 15.79 79.21 36.06
N ALA A 139 16.87 78.43 36.00
CA ALA A 139 17.05 77.23 36.81
C ALA A 139 17.09 77.55 38.31
N ARG A 140 17.85 78.57 38.72
CA ARG A 140 18.16 78.82 40.12
C ARG A 140 17.10 79.64 40.86
N PHE A 141 16.41 80.54 40.18
CA PHE A 141 15.53 81.52 40.84
C PHE A 141 14.09 81.52 40.32
N ILE A 142 13.87 81.48 39.00
CA ILE A 142 12.52 81.68 38.43
C ILE A 142 11.69 80.39 38.50
N LEU A 143 12.22 79.26 38.02
CA LEU A 143 11.50 77.99 37.96
C LEU A 143 11.07 77.45 39.36
N PRO A 144 11.91 77.56 40.42
CA PRO A 144 11.52 77.11 41.76
C PRO A 144 10.27 77.79 42.32
N VAL A 145 10.05 79.08 42.02
CA VAL A 145 8.87 79.84 42.47
C VAL A 145 7.82 80.03 41.37
N PHE A 146 7.92 79.27 40.27
CA PHE A 146 7.03 79.42 39.11
C PHE A 146 5.54 79.30 39.45
N SER A 147 5.23 78.54 40.51
CA SER A 147 3.88 78.36 41.03
C SER A 147 3.33 79.58 41.78
N ASN A 148 4.12 80.61 42.04
CA ASN A 148 3.65 81.85 42.69
C ASN A 148 3.15 82.88 41.68
N PHE A 149 3.67 82.85 40.45
CA PHE A 149 3.30 83.81 39.40
C PHE A 149 1.85 83.69 38.96
N THR A 150 1.29 84.79 38.47
CA THR A 150 0.00 84.80 37.76
C THR A 150 0.09 84.04 36.43
N ASP A 151 -1.05 83.57 35.93
CA ASP A 151 -1.12 82.84 34.65
C ASP A 151 -0.59 83.64 33.46
N ILE A 152 -0.72 84.97 33.49
CA ILE A 152 -0.20 85.87 32.46
C ILE A 152 1.34 85.86 32.49
N THR A 153 1.93 86.02 33.67
CA THR A 153 3.39 86.02 33.86
C THR A 153 4.00 84.65 33.54
N ARG A 154 3.34 83.55 33.95
CA ARG A 154 3.75 82.19 33.58
C ARG A 154 3.85 82.00 32.07
N LYS A 155 2.86 82.47 31.30
CA LYS A 155 2.88 82.42 29.83
C LYS A 155 4.06 83.19 29.24
N LYS A 156 4.35 84.40 29.74
CA LYS A 156 5.51 85.20 29.29
C LYS A 156 6.85 84.48 29.54
N HIS A 157 7.02 83.90 30.72
CA HIS A 157 8.22 83.12 31.05
C HIS A 157 8.34 81.85 30.19
N LEU A 158 7.22 81.16 29.92
CA LEU A 158 7.21 79.99 29.03
C LEU A 158 7.58 80.35 27.59
N GLU A 159 7.05 81.45 27.05
CA GLU A 159 7.42 81.94 25.72
C GLU A 159 8.91 82.30 25.65
N LYS A 160 9.46 82.87 26.72
CA LYS A 160 10.89 83.15 26.81
C LYS A 160 11.72 81.86 26.87
N LEU A 161 11.32 80.87 27.67
CA LEU A 161 11.97 79.56 27.73
C LEU A 161 11.89 78.82 26.39
N LEU A 162 10.77 78.94 25.68
CA LEU A 162 10.58 78.41 24.34
C LEU A 162 11.58 79.02 23.35
N LYS A 163 11.79 80.35 23.40
CA LYS A 163 12.82 81.02 22.58
C LYS A 163 14.25 80.62 22.95
N LEU A 164 14.47 80.10 24.15
CA LEU A 164 15.78 79.64 24.63
C LEU A 164 15.99 78.13 24.46
N SER A 165 14.94 77.35 24.17
CA SER A 165 15.00 75.89 24.19
C SER A 165 15.97 75.31 23.16
N TRP A 166 16.24 76.02 22.06
CA TRP A 166 17.24 75.62 21.07
C TRP A 166 18.67 75.52 21.65
N LYS A 167 18.95 76.20 22.78
CA LYS A 167 20.26 76.12 23.45
C LYS A 167 20.42 74.87 24.32
N PHE A 168 19.34 74.16 24.66
CA PHE A 168 19.37 73.12 25.70
C PHE A 168 20.30 71.96 25.34
N GLU A 169 20.23 71.48 24.09
CA GLU A 169 21.08 70.38 23.60
C GLU A 169 22.57 70.76 23.62
N ARG A 170 22.88 72.00 23.24
CA ARG A 170 24.24 72.52 23.27
C ARG A 170 24.78 72.60 24.71
N ILE A 171 23.98 73.12 25.64
CA ILE A 171 24.36 73.23 27.06
C ILE A 171 24.54 71.86 27.70
N GLN A 172 23.73 70.86 27.33
CA GLN A 172 23.89 69.50 27.82
C GLN A 172 25.30 68.95 27.57
N VAL A 173 25.93 69.35 26.46
CA VAL A 173 27.30 68.95 26.09
C VAL A 173 28.34 69.88 26.72
N GLU A 174 28.16 71.20 26.63
CA GLU A 174 29.14 72.19 27.06
C GLU A 174 29.23 72.35 28.59
N ASN A 175 28.10 72.22 29.30
CA ASN A 175 28.02 72.35 30.76
C ASN A 175 26.95 71.41 31.35
N PRO A 176 27.28 70.10 31.51
CA PRO A 176 26.35 69.10 32.02
C PRO A 176 25.79 69.40 33.42
N GLY A 177 26.59 70.04 34.28
CA GLY A 177 26.16 70.40 35.65
C GLY A 177 25.04 71.44 35.67
N MET A 178 25.19 72.52 34.89
CA MET A 178 24.13 73.52 34.75
C MET A 178 22.90 72.93 34.05
N PHE A 179 23.09 72.12 33.01
CA PHE A 179 22.00 71.43 32.35
C PHE A 179 21.20 70.53 33.32
N LEU A 180 21.88 69.81 34.21
CA LEU A 180 21.25 68.96 35.22
C LEU A 180 20.36 69.80 36.16
N MET A 181 20.88 70.92 36.67
CA MET A 181 20.13 71.86 37.51
C MET A 181 18.91 72.44 36.79
N LEU A 182 19.09 72.87 35.54
CA LEU A 182 18.01 73.38 34.69
C LEU A 182 16.94 72.30 34.45
N SER A 183 17.34 71.08 34.07
CA SER A 183 16.39 69.99 33.81
C SER A 183 15.63 69.57 35.07
N GLN A 184 16.29 69.50 36.24
CA GLN A 184 15.62 69.22 37.52
C GLN A 184 14.58 70.30 37.85
N SER A 185 14.93 71.57 37.66
CA SER A 185 14.03 72.70 37.94
C SER A 185 12.85 72.74 36.97
N LEU A 186 13.09 72.48 35.67
CA LEU A 186 12.04 72.36 34.65
C LEU A 186 11.08 71.20 34.96
N ARG A 187 11.61 70.05 35.41
CA ARG A 187 10.80 68.87 35.79
C ARG A 187 9.93 69.13 37.03
N ALA A 188 10.45 69.87 38.00
CA ALA A 188 9.71 70.20 39.22
C ALA A 188 8.62 71.25 38.96
N ALA A 189 8.87 72.20 38.04
CA ALA A 189 7.94 73.29 37.75
C ALA A 189 6.62 72.81 37.13
N LYS A 190 5.52 73.45 37.55
CA LYS A 190 4.17 73.23 37.01
C LYS A 190 3.96 74.10 35.77
N LEU A 191 4.38 73.60 34.62
CA LEU A 191 4.49 74.36 33.37
C LEU A 191 3.27 74.28 32.44
N VAL A 192 2.36 73.33 32.64
CA VAL A 192 1.25 73.09 31.70
C VAL A 192 -0.10 73.29 32.40
N PRO A 193 -0.97 74.20 31.94
CA PRO A 193 -2.33 74.32 32.44
C PRO A 193 -3.18 73.16 31.90
N PHE A 194 -3.78 72.40 32.80
CA PHE A 194 -4.64 71.25 32.49
C PHE A 194 -5.71 71.09 33.57
N ASP A 195 -6.98 71.01 33.16
CA ASP A 195 -8.13 70.79 34.05
C ASP A 195 -8.21 71.82 35.20
N GLY A 196 -8.09 73.11 34.85
CA GLY A 196 -8.16 74.22 35.80
C GLY A 196 -6.94 74.39 36.72
N GLN A 197 -5.89 73.56 36.58
CA GLN A 197 -4.68 73.64 37.40
C GLN A 197 -3.39 73.54 36.58
N TRP A 198 -2.29 74.08 37.09
CA TRP A 198 -0.97 73.90 36.48
C TRP A 198 -0.33 72.60 36.96
N ARG A 199 0.15 71.79 36.01
CA ARG A 199 0.78 70.49 36.26
C ARG A 199 2.20 70.45 35.70
N SER A 200 3.01 69.57 36.29
CA SER A 200 4.37 69.30 35.84
C SER A 200 4.36 68.46 34.56
N VAL A 201 5.30 68.72 33.65
CA VAL A 201 5.33 68.06 32.33
C VAL A 201 5.56 66.54 32.45
N ASN A 202 6.29 66.11 33.48
CA ASN A 202 6.54 64.70 33.80
C ASN A 202 5.31 63.87 34.21
N THR A 203 4.12 64.49 34.25
CA THR A 203 2.85 63.78 34.42
C THR A 203 2.16 63.44 33.11
N PHE A 204 2.69 63.90 31.97
CA PHE A 204 2.14 63.68 30.64
C PHE A 204 3.02 62.75 29.81
N TYR A 205 2.38 62.05 28.88
CA TYR A 205 3.01 61.15 27.92
C TYR A 205 3.11 61.81 26.54
N ASP A 206 4.15 61.43 25.78
CA ASP A 206 4.33 61.89 24.41
C ASP A 206 3.25 61.26 23.50
N GLY A 207 2.41 62.11 22.93
CA GLY A 207 1.37 61.73 22.00
C GLY A 207 1.88 61.24 20.64
N ASN A 208 3.19 61.22 20.39
CA ASN A 208 3.76 60.63 19.18
C ASN A 208 4.14 59.15 19.34
N VAL A 209 4.09 58.62 20.56
CA VAL A 209 4.45 57.23 20.86
C VAL A 209 3.21 56.34 20.76
N GLU A 210 3.18 55.44 19.77
CA GLU A 210 2.01 54.63 19.43
C GLU A 210 1.54 53.73 20.59
N ILE A 211 2.46 53.15 21.37
CA ILE A 211 2.07 52.28 22.49
C ILE A 211 1.31 53.06 23.57
N PHE A 212 1.64 54.33 23.81
CA PHE A 212 0.91 55.17 24.76
C PHE A 212 -0.50 55.45 24.26
N LYS A 213 -0.67 55.77 22.98
CA LYS A 213 -2.02 56.00 22.38
C LYS A 213 -2.95 54.80 22.55
N LYS A 214 -2.41 53.58 22.49
CA LYS A 214 -3.21 52.36 22.63
C LYS A 214 -3.73 52.12 24.05
N PHE A 215 -2.95 52.50 25.06
CA PHE A 215 -3.22 52.17 26.46
C PHE A 215 -3.78 53.33 27.29
N LEU A 216 -3.43 54.56 26.93
CA LEU A 216 -3.77 55.74 27.70
C LEU A 216 -4.94 56.51 27.09
N GLN A 217 -5.67 57.19 27.95
CA GLN A 217 -6.77 58.05 27.55
C GLN A 217 -6.24 59.42 27.06
N PRO A 218 -7.01 60.18 26.25
CA PRO A 218 -6.59 61.47 25.71
C PRO A 218 -6.07 62.49 26.75
N GLN A 219 -6.61 62.46 27.98
CA GLN A 219 -6.18 63.32 29.10
C GLN A 219 -4.76 63.06 29.61
N CYS A 220 -4.15 61.92 29.27
CA CYS A 220 -2.78 61.61 29.67
C CYS A 220 -1.72 62.29 28.77
N PHE A 221 -2.14 62.89 27.66
CA PHE A 221 -1.26 63.55 26.69
C PHE A 221 -1.28 65.07 26.88
N LEU A 222 -0.27 65.75 26.33
CA LEU A 222 -0.18 67.20 26.38
C LEU A 222 -1.38 67.86 25.66
N PRO A 223 -2.02 68.88 26.27
CA PRO A 223 -3.08 69.65 25.61
C PRO A 223 -2.50 70.65 24.60
N ALA A 224 -3.32 71.07 23.62
CA ALA A 224 -2.97 72.18 22.74
C ALA A 224 -2.82 73.50 23.52
N PRO A 225 -1.83 74.36 23.22
CA PRO A 225 -0.87 74.26 22.12
C PRO A 225 0.44 73.50 22.47
N TYR A 226 0.57 72.95 23.69
CA TYR A 226 1.82 72.39 24.19
C TYR A 226 2.24 71.07 23.54
N ASN A 227 1.32 70.43 22.81
CA ASN A 227 1.58 69.26 21.98
C ASN A 227 2.11 69.61 20.57
N GLU A 228 2.16 70.88 20.18
CA GLU A 228 2.69 71.31 18.88
C GLU A 228 4.23 71.18 18.83
N GLU A 229 4.78 70.94 17.63
CA GLU A 229 6.22 70.67 17.43
C GLU A 229 7.14 71.77 18.01
N ARG A 230 6.71 73.04 17.96
CA ARG A 230 7.48 74.15 18.51
C ARG A 230 7.80 73.98 20.00
N TRP A 231 6.91 73.34 20.77
CA TRP A 231 7.08 73.13 22.21
C TRP A 231 7.89 71.88 22.55
N ARG A 232 8.12 71.00 21.57
CA ARG A 232 8.66 69.65 21.78
C ARG A 232 9.98 69.63 22.53
N THR A 233 10.93 70.50 22.15
CA THR A 233 12.24 70.59 22.83
C THR A 233 12.08 70.96 24.29
N LEU A 234 11.29 72.01 24.60
CA LEU A 234 11.05 72.42 25.99
C LEU A 234 10.37 71.31 26.79
N MET A 235 9.33 70.67 26.24
CA MET A 235 8.59 69.61 26.93
C MET A 235 9.45 68.37 27.19
N LYS A 236 10.25 67.93 26.20
CA LYS A 236 11.24 66.86 26.36
C LYS A 236 12.16 67.11 27.55
N PHE A 237 12.77 68.29 27.61
CA PHE A 237 13.71 68.62 28.69
C PHE A 237 13.06 68.92 30.04
N SER A 238 11.76 69.25 30.02
CA SER A 238 10.91 69.38 31.21
C SER A 238 10.38 68.04 31.73
N GLY A 239 10.74 66.92 31.10
CA GLY A 239 10.46 65.58 31.60
C GLY A 239 9.24 64.91 31.00
N LEU A 240 8.77 65.32 29.81
CA LEU A 240 7.76 64.58 29.06
C LEU A 240 8.14 63.10 28.97
N ILE A 241 7.18 62.21 29.25
CA ILE A 241 7.43 60.76 29.18
C ILE A 241 7.44 60.35 27.71
N MET A 242 8.63 60.22 27.14
CA MET A 242 8.85 59.93 25.72
C MET A 242 9.15 58.46 25.40
N GLU A 243 9.48 57.66 26.41
CA GLU A 243 9.85 56.25 26.24
C GLU A 243 9.05 55.39 27.21
N CYS A 244 8.56 54.24 26.73
CA CYS A 244 7.88 53.27 27.57
C CYS A 244 8.92 52.43 28.32
N THR A 245 9.21 52.83 29.56
CA THR A 245 10.16 52.13 30.44
C THR A 245 9.62 50.77 30.89
N ALA A 246 10.49 49.92 31.45
CA ALA A 246 10.08 48.63 32.02
C ALA A 246 8.90 48.74 33.00
N ALA A 247 8.92 49.74 33.90
CA ALA A 247 7.86 49.97 34.88
C ALA A 247 6.52 50.29 34.21
N ILE A 248 6.53 51.09 33.14
CA ILE A 248 5.31 51.43 32.40
C ILE A 248 4.78 50.19 31.67
N ALA A 249 5.64 49.43 30.98
CA ALA A 249 5.23 48.19 30.30
C ALA A 249 4.61 47.17 31.26
N ILE A 250 5.20 46.99 32.46
CA ILE A 250 4.66 46.14 33.53
C ILE A 250 3.29 46.65 34.01
N SER A 251 3.12 47.96 34.15
CA SER A 251 1.82 48.55 34.51
C SER A 251 0.76 48.30 33.44
N PHE A 252 1.10 48.41 32.15
CA PHE A 252 0.21 48.10 31.04
C PHE A 252 -0.19 46.62 31.00
N ALA A 253 0.76 45.72 31.24
CA ALA A 253 0.48 44.29 31.37
C ALA A 253 -0.48 44.00 32.55
N SER A 254 -0.28 44.68 33.68
CA SER A 254 -1.14 44.54 34.87
C SER A 254 -2.56 45.06 34.62
N VAL A 255 -2.70 46.18 33.90
CA VAL A 255 -4.01 46.71 33.46
C VAL A 255 -4.71 45.71 32.55
N LEU A 256 -3.99 45.09 31.60
CA LEU A 256 -4.57 44.08 30.71
C LEU A 256 -5.05 42.83 31.45
N GLN A 257 -4.34 42.40 32.49
CA GLN A 257 -4.78 41.29 33.32
C GLN A 257 -6.15 41.57 33.95
N VAL A 258 -6.37 42.80 34.46
CA VAL A 258 -7.65 43.20 35.07
C VAL A 258 -8.74 43.40 34.01
N GLU A 259 -8.43 44.07 32.89
CA GLU A 259 -9.37 44.25 31.78
C GLU A 259 -9.81 42.88 31.21
N GLY A 260 -8.87 41.99 30.94
CA GLY A 260 -9.13 40.67 30.37
C GLY A 260 -9.83 39.71 31.34
N ALA A 261 -9.65 39.88 32.66
CA ALA A 261 -10.44 39.14 33.66
C ALA A 261 -11.93 39.52 33.64
N SER A 262 -12.26 40.75 33.23
CA SER A 262 -13.64 41.22 33.08
C SER A 262 -14.29 40.74 31.77
N GLY A 263 -13.49 40.31 30.80
CA GLY A 263 -13.93 39.77 29.52
C GLY A 263 -12.93 40.04 28.40
N ILE A 264 -12.74 39.06 27.52
CA ILE A 264 -11.83 39.20 26.36
C ILE A 264 -12.62 39.76 25.19
N THR A 265 -12.29 40.99 24.83
CA THR A 265 -12.85 41.73 23.69
C THR A 265 -11.78 41.93 22.62
N ASP A 266 -12.17 42.26 21.39
CA ASP A 266 -11.22 42.53 20.30
C ASP A 266 -10.21 43.62 20.68
N LYS A 267 -10.63 44.63 21.45
CA LYS A 267 -9.75 45.68 21.98
C LYS A 267 -8.69 45.15 22.94
N VAL A 268 -9.04 44.17 23.79
CA VAL A 268 -8.08 43.53 24.71
C VAL A 268 -7.09 42.68 23.91
N CYS A 269 -7.55 41.97 22.88
CA CYS A 269 -6.68 41.22 21.96
C CYS A 269 -5.67 42.14 21.26
N GLU A 270 -6.13 43.24 20.67
CA GLU A 270 -5.29 44.22 19.99
C GLU A 270 -4.25 44.87 20.92
N LYS A 271 -4.65 45.22 22.15
CA LYS A 271 -3.74 45.78 23.15
C LYS A 271 -2.70 44.75 23.61
N SER A 272 -3.13 43.52 23.89
CA SER A 272 -2.26 42.40 24.29
C SER A 272 -1.19 42.15 23.23
N GLU A 273 -1.58 42.04 21.98
CA GLU A 273 -0.65 41.78 20.87
C GLU A 273 0.29 42.96 20.64
N ALA A 274 -0.21 44.20 20.70
CA ALA A 274 0.62 45.39 20.55
C ALA A 274 1.68 45.51 21.65
N LEU A 275 1.34 45.16 22.89
CA LEU A 275 2.30 45.21 24.00
C LEU A 275 3.38 44.12 23.84
N LEU A 276 3.00 42.90 23.43
CA LEU A 276 3.95 41.81 23.17
C LEU A 276 4.93 42.18 22.05
N GLN A 277 4.41 42.71 20.93
CA GLN A 277 5.23 43.18 19.81
C GLN A 277 6.15 44.35 20.22
N PHE A 278 5.65 45.28 21.02
CA PHE A 278 6.45 46.40 21.53
C PHE A 278 7.61 45.93 22.42
N ILE A 279 7.35 45.00 23.36
CA ILE A 279 8.38 44.44 24.25
C ILE A 279 9.45 43.70 23.44
N ASP A 280 9.06 43.01 22.36
CA ASP A 280 10.01 42.28 21.51
C ASP A 280 10.80 43.19 20.55
N SER A 281 10.29 44.40 20.28
CA SER A 281 10.88 45.37 19.37
C SER A 281 12.26 45.88 19.77
N TYR A 282 12.98 46.46 18.81
CA TYR A 282 14.26 47.12 19.05
C TYR A 282 14.16 48.31 20.03
N GLU A 283 13.02 49.01 20.03
CA GLU A 283 12.79 50.20 20.88
C GLU A 283 12.87 49.86 22.36
N PHE A 284 12.31 48.72 22.76
CA PHE A 284 12.32 48.26 24.16
C PHE A 284 13.59 47.47 24.54
N ARG A 285 14.56 47.32 23.63
CA ARG A 285 15.75 46.48 23.86
C ARG A 285 16.58 46.89 25.08
N LYS A 286 16.62 48.18 25.41
CA LYS A 286 17.38 48.70 26.57
C LYS A 286 16.75 48.30 27.91
N ASP A 287 15.43 48.33 27.99
CA ASP A 287 14.65 48.00 29.19
C ASP A 287 14.39 46.49 29.34
N ARG A 288 14.59 45.72 28.26
CA ARG A 288 14.42 44.26 28.20
C ARG A 288 15.55 43.52 28.91
N THR A 289 15.56 43.60 30.24
CA THR A 289 16.43 42.78 31.10
C THR A 289 15.76 41.44 31.44
N GLU A 290 16.56 40.44 31.80
CA GLU A 290 16.04 39.12 32.20
C GLU A 290 15.05 39.22 33.38
N SER A 291 15.31 40.11 34.34
CA SER A 291 14.42 40.38 35.48
C SER A 291 13.04 40.90 35.03
N VAL A 292 13.03 41.84 34.08
CA VAL A 292 11.80 42.42 33.54
C VAL A 292 10.99 41.37 32.77
N VAL A 293 11.65 40.56 31.93
CA VAL A 293 10.99 39.47 31.21
C VAL A 293 10.39 38.44 32.17
N ARG A 294 11.12 38.05 33.23
CA ARG A 294 10.59 37.14 34.27
C ARG A 294 9.38 37.73 34.99
N GLN A 295 9.40 39.01 35.32
CA GLN A 295 8.28 39.69 35.97
C GLN A 295 7.05 39.71 35.06
N LEU A 296 7.23 40.11 33.79
CA LEU A 296 6.17 40.06 32.77
C LEU A 296 5.65 38.63 32.57
N ALA A 297 6.51 37.62 32.62
CA ALA A 297 6.14 36.23 32.46
C ALA A 297 5.23 35.67 33.58
N GLY A 298 5.13 36.36 34.71
CA GLY A 298 4.18 36.06 35.79
C GLY A 298 2.82 36.75 35.65
N ILE A 299 2.68 37.74 34.77
CA ILE A 299 1.45 38.53 34.62
C ILE A 299 0.55 37.85 33.56
N GLN A 300 -0.75 37.76 33.83
CA GLN A 300 -1.71 37.16 32.90
C GLN A 300 -2.23 38.19 31.88
N PHE A 301 -1.35 38.65 30.99
CA PHE A 301 -1.69 39.69 30.00
C PHE A 301 -1.77 39.17 28.55
N ILE A 302 -1.63 37.86 28.33
CA ILE A 302 -1.64 37.25 27.00
C ILE A 302 -3.00 36.65 26.71
N VAL A 303 -3.59 37.01 25.57
CA VAL A 303 -4.76 36.31 25.04
C VAL A 303 -4.30 35.00 24.38
N ALA A 304 -4.55 33.88 25.05
CA ALA A 304 -4.20 32.56 24.55
C ALA A 304 -5.34 31.90 23.75
N ASN A 305 -4.99 30.89 22.94
CA ASN A 305 -5.93 30.04 22.20
C ASN A 305 -6.80 30.79 21.16
N SER A 306 -6.27 31.87 20.57
CA SER A 306 -7.00 32.72 19.63
C SER A 306 -7.27 32.09 18.25
N ASP A 307 -6.73 30.91 17.95
CA ASP A 307 -6.97 30.23 16.65
C ASP A 307 -8.32 29.50 16.67
N GLY A 308 -9.35 30.18 16.18
CA GLY A 308 -10.70 29.60 16.06
C GLY A 308 -10.76 28.34 15.19
N ALA A 309 -9.83 28.14 14.25
CA ALA A 309 -9.83 26.97 13.39
C ALA A 309 -9.37 25.72 14.14
N LEU A 310 -8.34 25.83 14.99
CA LEU A 310 -7.90 24.74 15.87
C LEU A 310 -8.97 24.39 16.92
N GLN A 311 -9.63 25.40 17.49
CA GLN A 311 -10.74 25.20 18.43
C GLN A 311 -11.94 24.49 17.79
N SER A 312 -12.19 24.74 16.50
CA SER A 312 -13.24 24.05 15.74
C SER A 312 -12.89 22.59 15.45
N LEU A 313 -11.59 22.27 15.29
CA LEU A 313 -11.12 20.89 15.09
C LEU A 313 -11.21 20.06 16.37
N CYS A 314 -10.72 20.59 17.49
CA CYS A 314 -10.85 19.96 18.79
C CYS A 314 -10.93 21.06 19.85
N GLN A 315 -12.09 21.14 20.50
CA GLN A 315 -12.32 22.15 21.53
C GLN A 315 -11.33 21.97 22.68
N SER A 316 -10.76 23.07 23.12
CA SER A 316 -10.01 23.17 24.38
C SER A 316 -10.58 24.28 25.25
N ASP A 317 -9.94 24.56 26.38
CA ASP A 317 -10.31 25.70 27.22
C ASP A 317 -10.51 26.96 26.37
N ARG A 318 -11.64 27.64 26.58
CA ARG A 318 -12.03 28.88 25.89
C ARG A 318 -10.88 29.90 25.92
N ILE A 319 -10.86 30.78 24.92
CA ILE A 319 -9.97 31.96 24.87
C ILE A 319 -9.90 32.57 26.26
N ARG A 320 -8.68 32.69 26.80
CA ARG A 320 -8.43 33.15 28.17
C ARG A 320 -7.19 34.00 28.27
N MET A 321 -7.13 34.81 29.32
CA MET A 321 -5.89 35.48 29.72
C MET A 321 -4.96 34.46 30.36
N ALA A 322 -3.70 34.47 29.94
CA ALA A 322 -2.67 33.58 30.45
C ALA A 322 -1.36 34.33 30.62
N SER A 323 -0.47 33.78 31.45
CA SER A 323 0.90 34.26 31.60
C SER A 323 1.83 33.50 30.64
N LEU A 324 3.00 34.07 30.31
CA LEU A 324 4.00 33.38 29.48
C LEU A 324 4.40 32.03 30.08
N SER A 325 4.58 31.99 31.40
CA SER A 325 4.92 30.77 32.16
C SER A 325 3.87 29.65 32.05
N GLN A 326 2.66 29.96 31.62
CA GLN A 326 1.57 28.99 31.42
C GLN A 326 1.33 28.66 29.94
N CYS A 327 1.90 29.45 29.01
CA CYS A 327 1.65 29.34 27.58
C CYS A 327 2.81 28.65 26.87
N ALA A 328 2.48 27.70 26.00
CA ALA A 328 3.41 27.20 25.00
C ALA A 328 3.66 28.26 23.91
N LEU A 329 4.79 28.12 23.23
CA LEU A 329 5.12 28.93 22.05
C LEU A 329 4.13 28.66 20.90
N PHE A 330 3.95 29.66 20.05
CA PHE A 330 3.01 29.59 18.93
C PHE A 330 3.31 28.42 17.98
N GLU A 331 4.58 28.10 17.72
CA GLU A 331 5.00 26.99 16.85
C GLU A 331 4.60 25.63 17.44
N ALA A 332 4.54 25.53 18.76
CA ALA A 332 4.16 24.30 19.47
C ALA A 332 2.64 24.10 19.55
N ARG A 333 1.82 25.05 19.06
CA ARG A 333 0.35 25.01 19.16
C ARG A 333 -0.23 23.68 18.68
N PHE A 334 0.24 23.14 17.56
CA PHE A 334 -0.24 21.87 16.98
C PHE A 334 0.09 20.62 17.81
N LEU A 335 0.90 20.75 18.86
CA LEU A 335 1.31 19.66 19.73
C LEU A 335 0.67 19.73 21.11
N CYS A 336 -0.06 20.80 21.44
CA CYS A 336 -0.47 21.03 22.82
C CYS A 336 -1.77 21.79 23.04
N TRP A 337 -2.43 22.36 22.02
CA TRP A 337 -3.55 23.29 22.22
C TRP A 337 -4.74 22.74 23.01
N THR A 338 -4.93 21.41 23.00
CA THR A 338 -5.99 20.73 23.78
C THR A 338 -5.58 20.41 25.21
N ALA A 339 -4.31 20.57 25.55
CA ALA A 339 -3.74 20.24 26.84
C ALA A 339 -3.30 21.49 27.62
N VAL A 340 -2.70 22.47 26.96
CA VAL A 340 -2.20 23.72 27.58
C VAL A 340 -2.44 24.89 26.63
N PRO A 341 -2.56 26.13 27.14
CA PRO A 341 -2.71 27.29 26.29
C PRO A 341 -1.43 27.57 25.49
N TYR A 342 -1.57 28.24 24.36
CA TYR A 342 -0.44 28.73 23.56
C TYR A 342 -0.60 30.23 23.27
N GLY A 343 0.54 30.91 23.15
CA GLY A 343 0.58 32.34 22.86
C GLY A 343 0.28 32.68 21.38
N PRO A 344 0.03 33.96 21.06
CA PRO A 344 -0.12 34.43 19.69
C PRO A 344 1.21 34.34 18.91
N SER A 345 1.17 34.60 17.59
CA SER A 345 2.34 34.47 16.70
C SER A 345 3.56 35.30 17.10
N CYS A 346 3.37 36.43 17.78
CA CYS A 346 4.47 37.24 18.34
C CYS A 346 5.16 36.60 19.56
N VAL A 347 4.62 35.51 20.11
CA VAL A 347 5.24 34.68 21.16
C VAL A 347 5.77 33.39 20.51
N GLY A 348 6.76 33.58 19.63
CA GLY A 348 7.40 32.52 18.87
C GLY A 348 8.80 32.17 19.37
N GLN A 349 9.45 31.20 18.72
CA GLN A 349 10.81 30.74 19.06
C GLN A 349 11.88 31.84 18.95
N ASP A 350 11.69 32.78 18.02
CA ASP A 350 12.63 33.89 17.79
C ASP A 350 12.35 35.11 18.69
N SER A 351 11.26 35.08 19.46
CA SER A 351 10.88 36.18 20.36
C SER A 351 11.71 36.14 21.65
N CYS A 352 11.85 37.30 22.30
CA CYS A 352 12.48 37.37 23.62
C CYS A 352 11.74 36.62 24.74
N PHE A 353 10.54 36.11 24.45
CA PHE A 353 9.74 35.33 25.39
C PHE A 353 10.03 33.82 25.34
N ALA A 354 10.83 33.36 24.37
CA ALA A 354 11.08 31.93 24.12
C ALA A 354 11.54 31.16 25.36
N SER A 355 12.43 31.74 26.16
CA SER A 355 12.97 31.12 27.38
C SER A 355 11.99 31.12 28.56
N SER A 356 10.96 31.96 28.53
CA SER A 356 9.97 32.12 29.60
C SER A 356 8.64 31.41 29.31
N ALA A 357 8.45 30.96 28.06
CA ALA A 357 7.29 30.17 27.67
C ALA A 357 7.33 28.76 28.29
N MET A 358 6.16 28.18 28.51
CA MET A 358 6.02 26.83 29.03
C MET A 358 6.54 25.80 27.99
N PRO A 359 7.55 24.98 28.31
CA PRO A 359 8.01 23.95 27.40
C PRO A 359 6.96 22.84 27.27
N VAL A 360 6.75 22.35 26.05
CA VAL A 360 5.86 21.21 25.79
C VAL A 360 6.62 19.92 26.10
N SER A 361 6.43 19.40 27.31
CA SER A 361 6.98 18.10 27.73
C SER A 361 6.24 16.95 27.06
N ASP A 362 6.84 15.75 27.07
CA ASP A 362 6.20 14.55 26.53
C ASP A 362 4.88 14.24 27.25
N ALA A 363 4.77 14.49 28.56
CA ALA A 363 3.53 14.30 29.31
C ALA A 363 2.40 15.23 28.80
N ILE A 364 2.71 16.49 28.51
CA ILE A 364 1.74 17.46 27.96
C ILE A 364 1.33 17.04 26.55
N PHE A 365 2.30 16.67 25.71
CA PHE A 365 2.06 16.19 24.36
C PHE A 365 1.20 14.92 24.34
N LEU A 366 1.48 13.93 25.18
CA LEU A 366 0.69 12.70 25.24
C LEU A 366 -0.72 12.95 25.78
N ARG A 367 -0.90 13.90 26.71
CA ARG A 367 -2.24 14.38 27.11
C ARG A 367 -2.97 15.01 25.93
N HIS A 368 -2.27 15.82 25.11
CA HIS A 368 -2.85 16.41 23.89
C HIS A 368 -3.32 15.33 22.91
N VAL A 369 -2.47 14.33 22.63
CA VAL A 369 -2.82 13.17 21.80
C VAL A 369 -4.02 12.40 22.37
N GLY A 370 -4.05 12.20 23.69
CA GLY A 370 -5.16 11.56 24.41
C GLY A 370 -6.47 12.33 24.31
N ASN A 371 -6.43 13.66 24.10
CA ASN A 371 -7.62 14.48 23.88
C ASN A 371 -8.07 14.49 22.41
N LEU A 372 -7.14 14.37 21.45
CA LEU A 372 -7.45 14.45 20.01
C LEU A 372 -8.25 13.25 19.49
N PHE A 373 -7.80 12.03 19.76
CA PHE A 373 -8.41 10.83 19.14
C PHE A 373 -9.82 10.51 19.67
N PRO A 374 -10.18 10.81 20.92
CA PRO A 374 -11.58 10.71 21.38
C PRO A 374 -12.49 11.82 20.84
N ALA A 375 -11.95 12.94 20.36
CA ALA A 375 -12.76 14.08 19.92
C ALA A 375 -13.42 13.81 18.56
N ALA A 376 -14.75 13.65 18.56
CA ALA A 376 -15.54 13.38 17.35
C ALA A 376 -15.39 14.45 16.27
N THR A 377 -15.21 15.72 16.66
CA THR A 377 -14.95 16.83 15.72
C THR A 377 -13.63 16.66 14.98
N PHE A 378 -12.62 16.09 15.64
CA PHE A 378 -11.29 15.87 15.05
C PHE A 378 -11.25 14.60 14.21
N THR A 379 -11.89 13.52 14.65
CA THR A 379 -11.88 12.22 13.97
C THR A 379 -12.95 12.06 12.89
N SER A 380 -13.87 13.02 12.75
CA SER A 380 -14.94 13.01 11.74
C SER A 380 -14.43 12.73 10.33
N ALA A 381 -15.15 11.86 9.61
CA ALA A 381 -14.87 11.53 8.21
C ALA A 381 -15.30 12.63 7.24
N ASP A 382 -16.19 13.53 7.68
CA ASP A 382 -16.88 14.53 6.86
C ASP A 382 -16.19 15.91 6.85
N LEU A 383 -15.03 16.03 7.49
CA LEU A 383 -14.19 17.23 7.44
C LEU A 383 -13.78 17.54 5.99
N LYS A 384 -14.10 18.77 5.53
CA LYS A 384 -13.84 19.24 4.16
C LYS A 384 -13.05 20.56 4.15
N GLY A 385 -12.48 20.88 3.00
CA GLY A 385 -11.84 22.17 2.74
C GLY A 385 -10.62 22.44 3.63
N GLU A 386 -10.53 23.67 4.15
CA GLU A 386 -9.39 24.14 4.95
C GLU A 386 -9.21 23.35 6.26
N PHE A 387 -10.29 22.90 6.90
CA PHE A 387 -10.18 22.10 8.13
C PHE A 387 -9.53 20.73 7.92
N ALA A 388 -9.80 20.09 6.77
CA ALA A 388 -9.15 18.82 6.42
C ALA A 388 -7.65 19.00 6.12
N LYS A 389 -7.26 20.14 5.53
CA LYS A 389 -5.85 20.52 5.36
C LYS A 389 -5.20 20.79 6.72
N LEU A 390 -5.85 21.56 7.58
CA LEU A 390 -5.34 21.90 8.92
C LEU A 390 -5.14 20.63 9.76
N ARG A 391 -6.09 19.68 9.75
CA ARG A 391 -5.95 18.39 10.43
C ARG A 391 -4.73 17.60 9.94
N SER A 392 -4.43 17.60 8.64
CA SER A 392 -3.22 16.93 8.14
C SER A 392 -1.94 17.62 8.58
N HIS A 393 -1.91 18.96 8.65
CA HIS A 393 -0.75 19.69 9.19
C HIS A 393 -0.53 19.34 10.68
N VAL A 394 -1.61 19.31 11.46
CA VAL A 394 -1.56 18.83 12.85
C VAL A 394 -1.01 17.41 12.91
N MET A 395 -1.58 16.47 12.14
CA MET A 395 -1.15 15.08 12.20
C MET A 395 0.31 14.91 11.77
N HIS A 396 0.79 15.69 10.81
CA HIS A 396 2.21 15.70 10.45
C HIS A 396 3.09 16.12 11.64
N ALA A 397 2.72 17.18 12.38
CA ALA A 397 3.43 17.61 13.58
C ALA A 397 3.39 16.53 14.68
N VAL A 398 2.21 15.94 14.91
CA VAL A 398 2.00 14.87 15.89
C VAL A 398 2.84 13.64 15.56
N TYR A 399 2.81 13.13 14.33
CA TYR A 399 3.61 11.97 13.91
C TYR A 399 5.11 12.25 13.97
N SER A 400 5.53 13.48 13.65
CA SER A 400 6.93 13.90 13.79
C SER A 400 7.38 13.83 15.25
N ARG A 401 6.58 14.36 16.18
CA ARG A 401 6.89 14.28 17.63
C ARG A 401 6.84 12.85 18.14
N LEU A 402 5.85 12.05 17.76
CA LEU A 402 5.78 10.62 18.10
C LEU A 402 7.00 9.84 17.59
N SER A 403 7.49 10.15 16.39
CA SER A 403 8.69 9.52 15.82
C SER A 403 9.95 9.89 16.60
N SER A 404 10.04 11.13 17.12
CA SER A 404 11.12 11.54 18.02
C SER A 404 11.08 10.79 19.35
N ILE A 405 9.91 10.68 19.99
CA ILE A 405 9.72 9.90 21.23
C ILE A 405 10.04 8.42 20.99
N MET A 406 9.66 7.88 19.83
CA MET A 406 9.92 6.49 19.48
C MET A 406 11.42 6.15 19.47
N ASN A 407 12.27 7.09 19.06
CA ASN A 407 13.72 6.94 19.02
C ASN A 407 14.40 7.18 20.40
N SER A 408 13.61 7.39 21.45
CA SER A 408 14.08 7.64 22.82
C SER A 408 13.77 6.46 23.75
N THR A 409 14.24 6.53 25.01
CA THR A 409 13.91 5.55 26.05
C THR A 409 12.42 5.60 26.46
N ALA A 410 11.68 6.63 26.08
CA ALA A 410 10.26 6.81 26.40
C ALA A 410 9.29 6.11 25.44
N VAL A 411 9.76 5.18 24.60
CA VAL A 411 8.95 4.46 23.60
C VAL A 411 7.71 3.77 24.19
N GLN A 412 7.75 3.37 25.46
CA GLN A 412 6.64 2.70 26.14
C GLN A 412 5.42 3.62 26.27
N SER A 413 5.64 4.92 26.42
CA SER A 413 4.59 5.92 26.64
C SER A 413 3.69 6.13 25.42
N ILE A 414 4.06 5.65 24.23
CA ILE A 414 3.25 5.76 23.00
C ILE A 414 2.56 4.45 22.60
N LEU A 415 2.81 3.34 23.31
CA LEU A 415 2.27 2.03 22.91
C LEU A 415 0.75 1.89 23.10
N PHE A 416 0.13 2.74 23.93
CA PHE A 416 -1.33 2.79 24.05
C PHE A 416 -2.02 3.16 22.72
N LEU A 417 -1.30 3.76 21.77
CA LEU A 417 -1.82 4.08 20.43
C LEU A 417 -1.98 2.85 19.52
N LYS A 418 -1.45 1.68 19.89
CA LYS A 418 -1.59 0.46 19.09
C LYS A 418 -3.05 0.10 18.81
N ASP A 419 -3.89 0.30 19.81
CA ASP A 419 -5.31 -0.06 19.77
C ASP A 419 -6.22 1.13 19.41
N ILE A 420 -5.63 2.31 19.16
CA ILE A 420 -6.36 3.54 18.83
C ILE A 420 -6.29 3.78 17.31
N PRO A 421 -7.40 4.13 16.65
CA PRO A 421 -7.39 4.61 15.27
C PRO A 421 -6.62 5.94 15.18
N CYS A 422 -5.32 5.86 14.90
CA CYS A 422 -4.42 7.01 14.93
C CYS A 422 -3.79 7.34 13.57
N VAL A 423 -4.01 6.53 12.53
CA VAL A 423 -3.45 6.74 11.19
C VAL A 423 -4.49 7.39 10.28
N LEU A 424 -4.21 8.60 9.82
CA LEU A 424 -5.08 9.40 8.96
C LEU A 424 -5.01 8.91 7.49
N ILE A 425 -6.11 8.40 6.97
CA ILE A 425 -6.31 8.02 5.57
C ILE A 425 -7.09 9.10 4.82
N ARG A 426 -6.74 9.35 3.56
CA ARG A 426 -7.46 10.21 2.61
C ARG A 426 -7.89 9.38 1.41
N THR A 427 -9.17 9.45 1.04
CA THR A 427 -9.70 8.75 -0.15
C THR A 427 -10.00 9.72 -1.28
N GLU A 428 -10.07 9.19 -2.50
CA GLU A 428 -10.57 9.92 -3.66
C GLU A 428 -12.01 10.38 -3.38
N GLY A 429 -12.26 11.70 -3.38
CA GLY A 429 -13.53 12.30 -2.96
C GLY A 429 -13.48 13.18 -1.69
N ASN A 430 -12.28 13.57 -1.22
CA ASN A 430 -12.05 14.47 -0.08
C ASN A 430 -12.55 13.96 1.30
N LYS A 431 -12.90 12.67 1.42
CA LYS A 431 -13.15 12.06 2.73
C LYS A 431 -11.82 11.70 3.37
N SER A 432 -11.72 11.90 4.68
CA SER A 432 -10.53 11.50 5.44
C SER A 432 -10.90 11.04 6.83
N PHE A 433 -10.37 9.91 7.25
CA PHE A 433 -10.75 9.22 8.49
C PHE A 433 -9.53 8.54 9.11
N PHE A 434 -9.66 8.09 10.36
CA PHE A 434 -8.59 7.41 11.07
C PHE A 434 -8.80 5.91 11.11
N ILE A 435 -7.70 5.15 10.98
CA ILE A 435 -7.68 3.70 11.19
C ILE A 435 -6.53 3.30 12.10
N SER A 436 -6.64 2.13 12.72
CA SER A 436 -5.56 1.58 13.55
C SER A 436 -4.35 1.22 12.70
N ALA A 437 -3.15 1.41 13.23
CA ALA A 437 -1.91 1.09 12.51
C ALA A 437 -1.83 -0.40 12.13
N SER A 438 -2.46 -1.29 12.90
CA SER A 438 -2.61 -2.71 12.57
C SER A 438 -3.32 -2.98 11.23
N ARG A 439 -4.04 -2.02 10.66
CA ARG A 439 -4.72 -2.13 9.36
C ARG A 439 -3.92 -1.49 8.20
N ILE A 440 -2.66 -1.12 8.43
CA ILE A 440 -1.77 -0.51 7.44
C ILE A 440 -0.77 -1.53 6.92
N THR A 441 -0.56 -1.53 5.60
CA THR A 441 0.53 -2.22 4.91
C THR A 441 1.37 -1.21 4.12
N HIS A 442 2.66 -1.48 3.95
CA HIS A 442 3.54 -0.70 3.08
C HIS A 442 3.61 -1.23 1.64
N ASP A 443 3.10 -2.43 1.38
CA ASP A 443 3.00 -3.01 0.05
C ASP A 443 1.59 -2.82 -0.53
N LYS A 444 1.51 -2.00 -1.59
CA LYS A 444 0.26 -1.72 -2.31
C LYS A 444 -0.43 -2.99 -2.83
N ASN A 445 0.33 -4.01 -3.23
CA ASN A 445 -0.23 -5.25 -3.78
C ASN A 445 -0.88 -6.13 -2.72
N SER A 446 -0.67 -5.82 -1.44
CA SER A 446 -1.24 -6.54 -0.30
C SER A 446 -2.46 -5.85 0.32
N THR A 447 -2.96 -4.79 -0.32
CA THR A 447 -4.12 -4.03 0.17
C THR A 447 -5.43 -4.79 0.00
N VAL A 448 -6.35 -4.63 0.95
CA VAL A 448 -7.70 -5.24 0.91
C VAL A 448 -8.68 -4.14 1.29
N LEU A 449 -8.99 -3.22 0.37
CA LEU A 449 -9.89 -2.10 0.68
C LEU A 449 -11.33 -2.61 0.94
N PRO A 450 -12.09 -1.99 1.88
CA PRO A 450 -11.72 -0.93 2.84
C PRO A 450 -11.16 -1.48 4.18
N TYR A 451 -10.66 -2.71 4.24
CA TYR A 451 -10.24 -3.37 5.49
C TYR A 451 -8.75 -3.18 5.80
N ILE A 452 -7.88 -3.25 4.81
CA ILE A 452 -6.42 -3.05 4.90
C ILE A 452 -6.00 -2.00 3.87
N TYR A 453 -5.32 -0.96 4.33
CA TYR A 453 -4.93 0.19 3.50
C TYR A 453 -3.42 0.27 3.30
N GLU A 454 -3.00 0.80 2.15
CA GLU A 454 -1.62 1.23 1.94
C GLU A 454 -1.31 2.42 2.85
N CYS A 455 -0.10 2.46 3.41
CA CYS A 455 0.39 3.63 4.12
C CYS A 455 0.28 4.88 3.24
N PRO A 456 -0.44 5.94 3.68
CA PRO A 456 -0.58 7.16 2.90
C PRO A 456 0.77 7.76 2.50
N ARG A 457 0.90 8.14 1.22
CA ARG A 457 2.15 8.70 0.67
C ARG A 457 2.62 9.93 1.44
N GLU A 458 1.68 10.79 1.85
CA GLU A 458 1.92 12.00 2.65
C GLU A 458 2.62 11.71 3.99
N PHE A 459 2.43 10.50 4.54
CA PHE A 459 2.96 10.08 5.84
C PHE A 459 3.98 8.94 5.74
N SER A 460 4.47 8.65 4.53
CA SER A 460 5.41 7.56 4.25
C SER A 460 6.72 7.67 5.04
N GLN A 461 7.19 8.88 5.35
CA GLN A 461 8.36 9.12 6.20
C GLN A 461 8.21 8.58 7.63
N PHE A 462 6.97 8.38 8.10
CA PHE A 462 6.67 7.84 9.43
C PHE A 462 6.49 6.32 9.43
N ARG A 463 6.92 5.61 8.38
CA ARG A 463 6.88 4.13 8.25
C ARG A 463 7.33 3.39 9.51
N LYS A 464 8.47 3.79 10.09
CA LYS A 464 9.01 3.15 11.31
C LYS A 464 8.08 3.31 12.52
N LEU A 465 7.45 4.48 12.67
CA LEU A 465 6.47 4.74 13.72
C LEU A 465 5.25 3.84 13.56
N PHE A 466 4.67 3.81 12.36
CA PHE A 466 3.49 2.97 12.11
C PHE A 466 3.80 1.49 12.26
N ALA A 467 4.99 1.02 11.84
CA ALA A 467 5.42 -0.35 12.06
C ALA A 467 5.48 -0.71 13.55
N LYS A 468 5.95 0.21 14.41
CA LYS A 468 5.96 -0.01 15.87
C LYS A 468 4.55 -0.05 16.48
N LEU A 469 3.60 0.66 15.88
CA LEU A 469 2.19 0.69 16.28
C LEU A 469 1.36 -0.46 15.67
N GLY A 470 1.91 -1.26 14.76
CA GLY A 470 1.26 -2.46 14.22
C GLY A 470 1.19 -2.55 12.70
N ALA A 471 1.67 -1.54 11.96
CA ALA A 471 1.74 -1.62 10.50
C ALA A 471 2.78 -2.66 10.06
N THR A 472 2.60 -3.20 8.87
CA THR A 472 3.44 -4.29 8.35
C THR A 472 4.00 -3.95 6.97
N GLU A 473 5.12 -4.58 6.64
CA GLU A 473 5.77 -4.43 5.34
C GLU A 473 4.89 -4.97 4.20
N SER A 474 4.24 -6.11 4.45
CA SER A 474 3.22 -6.72 3.59
C SER A 474 2.12 -7.30 4.48
N ALA A 475 0.90 -7.44 3.96
CA ALA A 475 -0.22 -7.98 4.74
C ALA A 475 0.13 -9.35 5.34
N THR A 476 -0.01 -9.46 6.65
CA THR A 476 0.24 -10.70 7.41
C THR A 476 -1.04 -11.51 7.56
N ILE A 477 -0.92 -12.80 7.85
CA ILE A 477 -2.07 -13.69 8.11
C ILE A 477 -2.97 -13.09 9.21
N GLU A 478 -2.39 -12.50 10.26
CA GLU A 478 -3.16 -11.87 11.34
C GLU A 478 -3.97 -10.64 10.87
N GLN A 479 -3.42 -9.81 9.98
CA GLN A 479 -4.16 -8.68 9.40
C GLN A 479 -5.27 -9.16 8.46
N LEU A 480 -5.03 -10.22 7.69
CA LEU A 480 -6.04 -10.82 6.82
C LEU A 480 -7.17 -11.46 7.65
N ARG A 481 -6.84 -12.09 8.79
CA ARG A 481 -7.82 -12.59 9.77
C ARG A 481 -8.68 -11.44 10.33
N LEU A 482 -8.06 -10.33 10.75
CA LEU A 482 -8.76 -9.13 11.21
C LEU A 482 -9.67 -8.55 10.11
N ALA A 483 -9.23 -8.55 8.85
CA ALA A 483 -10.07 -8.10 7.74
C ALA A 483 -11.32 -8.97 7.55
N LEU A 484 -11.17 -10.30 7.62
CA LEU A 484 -12.29 -11.25 7.56
C LEU A 484 -13.26 -11.08 8.74
N GLU A 485 -12.74 -10.80 9.93
CA GLU A 485 -13.53 -10.49 11.13
C GLU A 485 -14.33 -9.19 10.96
N LEU A 486 -13.73 -8.14 10.40
CA LEU A 486 -14.44 -6.88 10.11
C LEU A 486 -15.55 -7.09 9.06
N ILE A 487 -15.27 -7.85 7.99
CA ILE A 487 -16.29 -8.22 7.00
C ILE A 487 -17.45 -8.97 7.66
N ARG A 488 -17.14 -9.89 8.58
CA ARG A 488 -18.15 -10.64 9.34
C ARG A 488 -19.02 -9.71 10.20
N ASN A 489 -18.42 -8.73 10.87
CA ASN A 489 -19.15 -7.80 11.74
C ASN A 489 -20.05 -6.83 10.95
N GLU A 490 -19.69 -6.51 9.70
CA GLU A 490 -20.50 -5.69 8.79
C GLU A 490 -21.59 -6.50 8.06
N GLN A 491 -21.51 -7.83 8.12
CA GLN A 491 -22.42 -8.72 7.40
C GLN A 491 -23.86 -8.59 7.94
N GLN A 492 -24.81 -8.31 7.05
CA GLN A 492 -26.25 -8.36 7.32
C GLN A 492 -26.89 -9.36 6.34
N GLY A 493 -27.01 -10.62 6.73
CA GLY A 493 -27.44 -11.69 5.82
C GLY A 493 -26.31 -12.21 4.93
N SER A 494 -26.51 -12.33 3.61
CA SER A 494 -25.46 -12.77 2.68
C SER A 494 -24.42 -11.68 2.39
N LEU A 495 -23.18 -12.09 2.13
CA LEU A 495 -22.10 -11.23 1.64
C LEU A 495 -22.47 -10.60 0.30
N ARG A 496 -22.16 -9.32 0.15
CA ARG A 496 -22.30 -8.57 -1.11
C ARG A 496 -21.15 -8.88 -2.07
N ALA A 497 -21.30 -8.58 -3.36
CA ALA A 497 -20.27 -8.82 -4.37
C ALA A 497 -18.90 -8.17 -4.03
N GLU A 498 -18.91 -6.94 -3.51
CA GLU A 498 -17.70 -6.24 -3.07
C GLU A 498 -17.01 -6.96 -1.89
N GLN A 499 -17.78 -7.38 -0.90
CA GLN A 499 -17.26 -8.14 0.25
C GLN A 499 -16.72 -9.50 -0.20
N LEU A 500 -17.38 -10.18 -1.14
CA LEU A 500 -16.88 -11.43 -1.72
C LEU A 500 -15.53 -11.24 -2.42
N ASN A 501 -15.34 -10.13 -3.13
CA ASN A 501 -14.03 -9.81 -3.72
C ASN A 501 -12.97 -9.61 -2.64
N SER A 502 -13.27 -8.90 -1.54
CA SER A 502 -12.35 -8.73 -0.40
C SER A 502 -12.03 -10.05 0.30
N VAL A 503 -13.02 -10.92 0.53
CA VAL A 503 -12.81 -12.28 1.10
C VAL A 503 -11.95 -13.11 0.17
N SER A 504 -12.23 -13.12 -1.13
CA SER A 504 -11.44 -13.85 -2.14
C SER A 504 -9.98 -13.37 -2.15
N HIS A 505 -9.77 -12.04 -2.07
CA HIS A 505 -8.44 -11.46 -1.98
C HIS A 505 -7.73 -11.90 -0.69
N CYS A 506 -8.39 -11.82 0.47
CA CYS A 506 -7.84 -12.29 1.74
C CYS A 506 -7.40 -13.76 1.68
N LEU A 507 -8.26 -14.65 1.20
CA LEU A 507 -7.94 -16.07 1.10
C LEU A 507 -6.81 -16.35 0.12
N SER A 508 -6.78 -15.66 -1.02
CA SER A 508 -5.69 -15.76 -1.99
C SER A 508 -4.36 -15.30 -1.40
N SER A 509 -4.35 -14.20 -0.65
CA SER A 509 -3.16 -13.71 0.06
C SER A 509 -2.72 -14.68 1.16
N ILE A 510 -3.64 -15.27 1.92
CA ILE A 510 -3.32 -16.32 2.92
C ILE A 510 -2.61 -17.49 2.24
N ILE A 511 -3.11 -17.98 1.10
CA ILE A 511 -2.48 -19.09 0.37
C ILE A 511 -1.03 -18.74 -0.04
N VAL A 512 -0.80 -17.54 -0.57
CA VAL A 512 0.54 -17.09 -0.96
C VAL A 512 1.49 -17.02 0.25
N LEU A 513 0.99 -16.62 1.43
CA LEU A 513 1.80 -16.59 2.65
C LEU A 513 2.10 -18.01 3.18
N LEU A 514 1.15 -18.93 3.07
CA LEU A 514 1.33 -20.35 3.39
C LEU A 514 2.42 -20.99 2.51
N GLU A 515 2.44 -20.67 1.21
CA GLU A 515 3.48 -21.14 0.26
C GLU A 515 4.90 -20.69 0.64
N ARG A 516 5.03 -19.60 1.40
CA ARG A 516 6.30 -19.09 1.92
C ARG A 516 6.72 -19.72 3.26
N GLY A 517 6.00 -20.74 3.73
CA GLY A 517 6.27 -21.44 4.98
C GLY A 517 5.60 -20.83 6.21
N SER A 518 4.63 -19.93 6.04
CA SER A 518 3.80 -19.44 7.16
C SER A 518 2.80 -20.51 7.57
N GLY A 519 2.46 -20.64 8.86
CA GLY A 519 1.38 -21.51 9.35
C GLY A 519 0.15 -20.72 9.80
N LEU A 520 -1.01 -21.38 9.88
CA LEU A 520 -2.23 -20.77 10.45
C LEU A 520 -2.25 -20.97 11.98
N ARG A 521 -1.44 -20.20 12.71
CA ARG A 521 -1.42 -20.25 14.17
C ARG A 521 -1.88 -18.93 14.75
N PHE A 522 -3.02 -18.97 15.44
CA PHE A 522 -3.61 -17.82 16.13
C PHE A 522 -3.60 -18.05 17.64
N GLN A 523 -3.75 -16.97 18.40
CA GLN A 523 -4.02 -17.11 19.84
C GLN A 523 -5.41 -17.74 20.04
N PRO A 524 -5.65 -18.47 21.15
CA PRO A 524 -6.90 -19.24 21.35
C PRO A 524 -8.19 -18.41 21.31
N ASP A 525 -8.09 -17.12 21.63
CA ASP A 525 -9.17 -16.12 21.60
C ASP A 525 -9.46 -15.57 20.19
N ARG A 526 -8.56 -15.77 19.22
CA ARG A 526 -8.65 -15.20 17.88
C ARG A 526 -9.14 -16.23 16.87
N VAL A 527 -10.35 -16.01 16.37
CA VAL A 527 -11.03 -16.88 15.42
C VAL A 527 -10.75 -16.45 13.98
N LEU A 528 -10.61 -17.43 13.08
CA LEU A 528 -10.62 -17.21 11.64
C LEU A 528 -12.05 -17.42 11.11
N PHE A 529 -12.58 -16.45 10.39
CA PHE A 529 -13.90 -16.55 9.77
C PHE A 529 -13.76 -16.98 8.31
N LEU A 530 -14.51 -18.02 7.92
CA LEU A 530 -14.46 -18.61 6.57
C LEU A 530 -15.85 -18.72 5.95
N PRO A 531 -15.95 -18.70 4.61
CA PRO A 531 -17.24 -18.64 3.93
C PRO A 531 -17.93 -20.01 3.82
N LYS A 532 -19.24 -20.04 4.03
CA LYS A 532 -20.14 -21.15 3.66
C LYS A 532 -21.28 -20.67 2.77
N ARG A 533 -22.01 -21.59 2.14
CA ARG A 533 -23.28 -21.25 1.47
C ARG A 533 -24.36 -20.93 2.49
N SER A 534 -25.12 -19.87 2.21
CA SER A 534 -26.33 -19.54 2.97
C SER A 534 -27.43 -20.56 2.66
N GLN A 535 -28.18 -20.96 3.68
CA GLN A 535 -29.32 -21.89 3.55
C GLN A 535 -30.62 -21.20 3.08
N HIS A 536 -30.62 -19.87 2.93
CA HIS A 536 -31.82 -19.11 2.56
C HIS A 536 -31.97 -18.86 1.04
N GLN A 537 -33.00 -19.50 0.49
CA GLN A 537 -33.87 -19.17 -0.67
C GLN A 537 -33.50 -19.54 -2.12
N ASP A 538 -34.54 -20.14 -2.73
CA ASP A 538 -35.00 -20.26 -4.11
C ASP A 538 -34.02 -20.43 -5.26
N SER A 539 -34.28 -21.47 -6.05
CA SER A 539 -33.54 -22.03 -7.19
C SER A 539 -33.32 -21.08 -8.39
N SER A 540 -33.45 -19.77 -8.22
CA SER A 540 -33.36 -18.76 -9.29
C SER A 540 -32.36 -17.61 -9.04
N THR A 541 -31.73 -17.53 -7.86
CA THR A 541 -30.74 -16.47 -7.54
C THR A 541 -29.30 -16.99 -7.39
N GLU A 542 -28.32 -16.12 -7.67
CA GLU A 542 -26.88 -16.41 -7.49
C GLU A 542 -26.58 -16.96 -6.09
N ALA A 543 -25.64 -17.91 -5.99
CA ALA A 543 -25.30 -18.55 -4.72
C ALA A 543 -24.90 -17.51 -3.64
N ALA A 544 -25.67 -17.46 -2.56
CA ALA A 544 -25.45 -16.60 -1.40
C ALA A 544 -24.41 -17.21 -0.44
N PHE A 545 -23.56 -16.37 0.15
CA PHE A 545 -22.45 -16.78 1.02
C PHE A 545 -22.48 -16.02 2.33
N GLU A 546 -22.04 -16.66 3.42
CA GLU A 546 -21.84 -16.02 4.71
C GLU A 546 -20.53 -16.44 5.35
N LEU A 547 -19.89 -15.54 6.10
CA LEU A 547 -18.73 -15.88 6.91
C LEU A 547 -19.17 -16.47 8.25
N VAL A 548 -18.56 -17.55 8.69
CA VAL A 548 -18.77 -18.14 10.02
C VAL A 548 -17.46 -18.56 10.65
N ASP A 549 -17.49 -18.82 11.95
CA ASP A 549 -16.36 -19.36 12.69
C ASP A 549 -15.86 -20.65 12.00
N CYS A 550 -14.57 -20.70 11.65
CA CYS A 550 -14.01 -21.85 10.94
C CYS A 550 -14.16 -23.17 11.71
N ARG A 551 -14.24 -23.13 13.05
CA ARG A 551 -14.40 -24.32 13.90
C ARG A 551 -15.76 -25.00 13.74
N CYS A 552 -16.75 -24.28 13.20
CA CYS A 552 -18.07 -24.83 12.87
C CYS A 552 -18.12 -25.45 11.47
N LEU A 553 -17.04 -25.36 10.68
CA LEU A 553 -17.02 -25.81 9.29
C LEU A 553 -16.35 -27.17 9.12
N THR A 554 -16.82 -27.89 8.11
CA THR A 554 -16.26 -29.15 7.64
C THR A 554 -15.72 -28.99 6.23
N ILE A 555 -14.53 -29.56 5.97
CA ILE A 555 -13.94 -29.61 4.63
C ILE A 555 -14.60 -30.75 3.86
N ASN A 556 -15.22 -30.45 2.71
CA ASN A 556 -15.72 -31.47 1.80
C ASN A 556 -14.54 -32.04 0.98
N ASP A 557 -13.89 -33.05 1.53
CA ASP A 557 -12.79 -33.77 0.90
C ASP A 557 -13.24 -35.04 0.16
N SER A 558 -14.52 -35.41 0.24
CA SER A 558 -15.12 -36.56 -0.44
C SER A 558 -16.49 -36.21 -1.00
N GLU A 559 -16.55 -35.85 -2.28
CA GLU A 559 -17.85 -35.57 -2.90
C GLU A 559 -18.71 -36.83 -3.04
N ALA A 560 -18.09 -38.02 -3.13
CA ALA A 560 -18.83 -39.28 -3.13
C ALA A 560 -19.67 -39.44 -1.85
N HIS A 561 -19.12 -39.08 -0.69
CA HIS A 561 -19.88 -39.04 0.57
C HIS A 561 -20.89 -37.90 0.57
N ASN A 562 -20.47 -36.69 0.20
CA ASN A 562 -21.35 -35.51 0.19
C ASN A 562 -22.59 -35.69 -0.71
N ASN A 563 -22.44 -36.33 -1.88
CA ASN A 563 -23.54 -36.60 -2.81
C ASN A 563 -24.53 -37.67 -2.30
N ARG A 564 -24.19 -38.42 -1.25
CA ARG A 564 -25.08 -39.39 -0.60
C ARG A 564 -25.71 -38.84 0.68
N LEU A 565 -25.22 -37.72 1.18
CA LEU A 565 -25.68 -37.03 2.38
C LEU A 565 -26.61 -35.84 2.03
N VAL A 566 -27.28 -35.89 0.87
CA VAL A 566 -27.91 -34.73 0.21
C VAL A 566 -28.94 -34.00 1.07
N ASP A 567 -29.49 -34.66 2.10
CA ASP A 567 -30.49 -34.10 3.02
C ASP A 567 -30.06 -34.08 4.51
N ALA A 568 -28.79 -34.34 4.82
CA ALA A 568 -28.27 -34.20 6.19
C ALA A 568 -28.15 -32.71 6.56
N GLN A 569 -29.21 -32.13 7.15
CA GLN A 569 -29.37 -30.67 7.39
C GLN A 569 -28.29 -30.04 8.30
N ASP A 570 -27.46 -30.83 8.97
CA ASP A 570 -26.61 -30.35 10.07
C ASP A 570 -25.12 -30.15 9.73
N VAL A 571 -24.66 -30.48 8.52
CA VAL A 571 -23.23 -30.29 8.15
C VAL A 571 -23.00 -28.94 7.48
N GLN A 572 -22.22 -28.07 8.11
CA GLN A 572 -21.81 -26.78 7.53
C GLN A 572 -20.50 -26.93 6.74
N PHE A 573 -20.59 -26.86 5.41
CA PHE A 573 -19.43 -26.98 4.54
C PHE A 573 -18.75 -25.64 4.24
N LEU A 574 -17.42 -25.66 4.27
CA LEU A 574 -16.59 -24.60 3.69
C LEU A 574 -16.83 -24.53 2.17
N ASP A 575 -17.24 -23.38 1.64
CA ASP A 575 -17.43 -23.18 0.19
C ASP A 575 -16.59 -22.01 -0.33
N LEU A 576 -15.53 -22.35 -1.06
CA LEU A 576 -14.60 -21.42 -1.71
C LEU A 576 -14.86 -21.27 -3.22
N SER A 577 -15.99 -21.77 -3.74
CA SER A 577 -16.26 -21.83 -5.17
C SER A 577 -16.29 -20.47 -5.87
N PHE A 578 -16.56 -19.38 -5.14
CA PHE A 578 -16.51 -18.02 -5.68
C PHE A 578 -15.07 -17.51 -5.87
N CYS A 579 -14.09 -18.07 -5.14
CA CYS A 579 -12.69 -17.63 -5.19
C CYS A 579 -11.96 -18.08 -6.47
N LYS A 580 -12.54 -19.04 -7.22
CA LYS A 580 -11.96 -19.60 -8.47
C LYS A 580 -10.49 -20.05 -8.32
N LEU A 581 -10.16 -20.61 -7.15
CA LEU A 581 -8.82 -21.13 -6.87
C LEU A 581 -8.56 -22.41 -7.67
N GLY A 582 -7.32 -22.57 -8.17
CA GLY A 582 -6.88 -23.83 -8.78
C GLY A 582 -6.83 -24.98 -7.76
N THR A 583 -7.00 -26.21 -8.22
CA THR A 583 -7.09 -27.41 -7.36
C THR A 583 -5.91 -27.53 -6.39
N ASP A 584 -4.69 -27.28 -6.86
CA ASP A 584 -3.47 -27.38 -6.04
C ASP A 584 -3.48 -26.36 -4.87
N LYS A 585 -3.91 -25.13 -5.15
CA LYS A 585 -4.01 -24.06 -4.13
C LYS A 585 -5.09 -24.36 -3.10
N LEU A 586 -6.22 -24.90 -3.55
CA LEU A 586 -7.32 -25.30 -2.68
C LEU A 586 -6.91 -26.46 -1.76
N GLN A 587 -6.25 -27.49 -2.30
CA GLN A 587 -5.77 -28.63 -1.52
C GLN A 587 -4.72 -28.21 -0.47
N ARG A 588 -3.81 -27.31 -0.81
CA ARG A 588 -2.85 -26.73 0.15
C ARG A 588 -3.55 -25.98 1.29
N LEU A 589 -4.54 -25.15 0.96
CA LEU A 589 -5.32 -24.45 1.98
C LEU A 589 -6.04 -25.44 2.90
N TYR A 590 -6.69 -26.47 2.34
CA TYR A 590 -7.35 -27.51 3.12
C TYR A 590 -6.39 -28.30 4.00
N PHE A 591 -5.18 -28.58 3.53
CA PHE A 591 -4.13 -29.20 4.33
C PHE A 591 -3.79 -28.36 5.56
N HIS A 592 -3.54 -27.05 5.39
CA HIS A 592 -3.24 -26.17 6.53
C HIS A 592 -4.45 -25.96 7.44
N LEU A 593 -5.66 -25.86 6.91
CA LEU A 593 -6.87 -25.76 7.73
C LEU A 593 -7.09 -27.02 8.59
N ALA A 594 -6.83 -28.21 8.05
CA ALA A 594 -6.93 -29.46 8.81
C ALA A 594 -5.77 -29.59 9.82
N ALA A 595 -4.53 -29.31 9.40
CA ALA A 595 -3.34 -29.53 10.21
C ALA A 595 -3.13 -28.46 11.30
N ASP A 596 -3.27 -27.18 10.95
CA ASP A 596 -2.98 -26.06 11.85
C ASP A 596 -4.21 -25.61 12.66
N MET A 597 -5.41 -25.72 12.10
CA MET A 597 -6.67 -25.26 12.72
C MET A 597 -7.59 -26.40 13.18
N SER A 598 -7.20 -27.66 12.95
CA SER A 598 -7.98 -28.86 13.31
C SER A 598 -9.40 -28.87 12.73
N LEU A 599 -9.61 -28.31 11.52
CA LEU A 599 -10.88 -28.44 10.82
C LEU A 599 -11.14 -29.91 10.47
N LYS A 600 -12.36 -30.38 10.74
CA LYS A 600 -12.79 -31.74 10.42
C LYS A 600 -12.91 -31.92 8.91
N LYS A 601 -12.44 -33.07 8.39
CA LYS A 601 -12.76 -33.49 7.02
C LYS A 601 -14.03 -34.33 7.04
N LEU A 602 -14.78 -34.31 5.93
CA LEU A 602 -16.00 -35.11 5.81
C LEU A 602 -15.69 -36.61 5.90
N SER A 603 -14.59 -37.05 5.31
CA SER A 603 -14.16 -38.45 5.39
C SER A 603 -13.81 -38.93 6.81
N ASP A 604 -13.44 -38.03 7.72
CA ASP A 604 -13.09 -38.39 9.11
C ASP A 604 -14.35 -38.71 9.95
N ASN A 605 -15.49 -38.10 9.62
CA ASN A 605 -16.74 -38.23 10.37
C ASN A 605 -17.74 -39.19 9.72
N VAL A 606 -17.48 -39.60 8.48
CA VAL A 606 -18.37 -40.46 7.69
C VAL A 606 -17.78 -41.86 7.62
N SER A 607 -18.53 -42.83 8.13
CA SER A 607 -18.23 -44.26 7.95
C SER A 607 -19.34 -44.93 7.13
N GLU A 608 -19.03 -46.05 6.49
CA GLU A 608 -19.99 -46.81 5.70
C GLU A 608 -20.22 -48.17 6.37
N ARG A 609 -21.48 -48.62 6.47
CA ARG A 609 -21.85 -49.89 7.09
C ARG A 609 -22.85 -50.65 6.22
N LEU A 610 -22.89 -51.97 6.41
CA LEU A 610 -23.92 -52.84 5.86
C LEU A 610 -25.29 -52.51 6.44
N LEU A 611 -26.29 -52.44 5.55
CA LEU A 611 -27.69 -52.37 5.96
C LEU A 611 -28.10 -53.72 6.58
N SER A 612 -28.60 -53.70 7.81
CA SER A 612 -28.76 -54.90 8.65
C SER A 612 -29.73 -55.94 8.06
N ASP A 613 -30.71 -55.51 7.25
CA ASP A 613 -31.90 -56.32 6.94
C ASP A 613 -32.08 -56.68 5.45
N THR A 614 -31.21 -56.20 4.55
CA THR A 614 -31.38 -56.39 3.09
C THR A 614 -30.34 -57.32 2.44
N ASN A 615 -29.20 -57.54 3.10
CA ASN A 615 -28.09 -58.27 2.50
C ASN A 615 -28.32 -59.79 2.54
N LYS A 616 -28.60 -60.39 1.38
CA LYS A 616 -28.92 -61.83 1.25
C LYS A 616 -27.72 -62.62 0.73
N LEU A 617 -27.49 -63.81 1.29
CA LEU A 617 -26.48 -64.75 0.78
C LEU A 617 -26.80 -65.20 -0.65
N CYS A 618 -25.75 -65.51 -1.40
CA CYS A 618 -25.87 -66.12 -2.72
C CYS A 618 -26.56 -67.49 -2.62
N SER A 619 -27.54 -67.75 -3.50
CA SER A 619 -28.23 -69.04 -3.59
C SER A 619 -27.29 -70.20 -3.90
N ASP A 620 -26.22 -69.91 -4.65
CA ASP A 620 -25.24 -70.91 -5.10
C ASP A 620 -24.14 -71.15 -4.06
N GLY A 621 -24.09 -70.38 -2.97
CA GLY A 621 -23.12 -70.55 -1.88
C GLY A 621 -21.67 -70.74 -2.35
N GLU A 622 -21.01 -71.81 -1.88
CA GLU A 622 -19.64 -72.20 -2.27
C GLU A 622 -19.54 -72.75 -3.72
N SER A 623 -20.68 -72.99 -4.38
CA SER A 623 -20.74 -73.37 -5.80
C SER A 623 -20.71 -72.19 -6.77
N CYS A 624 -20.79 -70.96 -6.29
CA CYS A 624 -20.72 -69.76 -7.13
C CYS A 624 -19.39 -69.70 -7.92
N GLU A 625 -19.47 -69.66 -9.25
CA GLU A 625 -18.31 -69.65 -10.15
C GLU A 625 -17.43 -68.41 -9.96
N SER A 626 -18.05 -67.24 -9.80
CA SER A 626 -17.34 -65.97 -9.58
C SER A 626 -16.61 -65.96 -8.24
N LEU A 627 -17.21 -66.54 -7.19
CA LEU A 627 -16.57 -66.70 -5.89
C LEU A 627 -15.34 -67.61 -5.98
N ARG A 628 -15.46 -68.75 -6.68
CA ARG A 628 -14.34 -69.69 -6.91
C ARG A 628 -13.22 -69.05 -7.70
N SER A 629 -13.54 -68.33 -8.77
CA SER A 629 -12.57 -67.61 -9.60
C SER A 629 -11.79 -66.58 -8.77
N LEU A 630 -12.50 -65.80 -7.94
CA LEU A 630 -11.87 -64.78 -7.09
C LEU A 630 -11.02 -65.39 -5.96
N LYS A 631 -11.52 -66.43 -5.29
CA LYS A 631 -10.76 -67.19 -4.29
C LYS A 631 -9.49 -67.79 -4.92
N ALA A 632 -9.60 -68.38 -6.11
CA ALA A 632 -8.47 -68.93 -6.85
C ALA A 632 -7.41 -67.85 -7.18
N LYS A 633 -7.84 -66.69 -7.68
CA LYS A 633 -6.96 -65.55 -7.97
C LYS A 633 -6.24 -65.04 -6.72
N LEU A 634 -6.96 -64.84 -5.62
CA LEU A 634 -6.38 -64.38 -4.34
C LEU A 634 -5.42 -65.40 -3.71
N SER A 635 -5.67 -66.69 -3.89
CA SER A 635 -4.80 -67.75 -3.39
C SER A 635 -3.58 -68.05 -4.28
N HIS A 636 -3.50 -67.46 -5.48
CA HIS A 636 -2.49 -67.84 -6.46
C HIS A 636 -1.09 -67.30 -6.07
N PRO A 637 -0.04 -68.14 -6.00
CA PRO A 637 1.30 -67.72 -5.57
C PRO A 637 1.91 -66.61 -6.43
N VAL A 638 1.68 -66.65 -7.74
CA VAL A 638 2.17 -65.62 -8.68
C VAL A 638 1.64 -64.23 -8.34
N LEU A 639 0.39 -64.11 -7.88
CA LEU A 639 -0.15 -62.83 -7.47
C LEU A 639 0.63 -62.28 -6.26
N HIS A 640 0.92 -63.11 -5.27
CA HIS A 640 1.66 -62.70 -4.08
C HIS A 640 3.10 -62.29 -4.43
N LEU A 641 3.75 -63.05 -5.32
CA LEU A 641 5.09 -62.72 -5.84
C LEU A 641 5.10 -61.39 -6.59
N CYS A 642 4.12 -61.14 -7.47
CA CYS A 642 4.02 -59.86 -8.16
C CYS A 642 3.80 -58.68 -7.19
N ILE A 643 2.95 -58.84 -6.17
CA ILE A 643 2.73 -57.81 -5.13
C ILE A 643 4.06 -57.50 -4.42
N VAL A 644 4.81 -58.52 -4.00
CA VAL A 644 6.11 -58.35 -3.32
C VAL A 644 7.15 -57.72 -4.23
N SER A 645 7.25 -58.16 -5.49
CA SER A 645 8.14 -57.56 -6.48
C SER A 645 7.91 -56.07 -6.65
N ILE A 646 6.65 -55.64 -6.72
CA ILE A 646 6.28 -54.23 -6.80
C ILE A 646 6.64 -53.48 -5.52
N MET A 647 6.46 -54.09 -4.35
CA MET A 647 6.83 -53.48 -3.06
C MET A 647 8.36 -53.28 -2.93
N LEU A 648 9.16 -54.20 -3.48
CA LEU A 648 10.63 -54.14 -3.47
C LEU A 648 11.17 -53.18 -4.54
N HIS A 649 10.41 -52.90 -5.59
CA HIS A 649 10.82 -52.02 -6.68
C HIS A 649 11.05 -50.59 -6.19
N GLY A 650 12.25 -50.05 -6.46
CA GLY A 650 12.65 -48.67 -6.15
C GLY A 650 12.95 -48.38 -4.68
N ASN A 651 13.02 -49.39 -3.80
CA ASN A 651 13.16 -49.19 -2.35
C ASN A 651 14.43 -49.86 -1.79
N GLU A 652 15.56 -49.15 -1.81
CA GLU A 652 16.88 -49.64 -1.37
C GLU A 652 16.90 -50.18 0.07
N ASN A 653 16.04 -49.63 0.95
CA ASN A 653 15.92 -50.02 2.35
C ASN A 653 15.29 -51.42 2.57
N LEU A 654 14.75 -52.04 1.50
CA LEU A 654 14.07 -53.34 1.55
C LEU A 654 14.87 -54.47 0.88
N SER A 655 16.08 -54.20 0.41
CA SER A 655 16.98 -55.22 -0.16
C SER A 655 17.20 -56.36 0.85
N GLY A 656 17.00 -57.62 0.41
CA GLY A 656 17.17 -58.82 1.22
C GLY A 656 15.98 -59.23 2.12
N LYS A 657 14.87 -58.48 2.13
CA LYS A 657 13.67 -58.79 2.95
C LYS A 657 12.49 -59.38 2.15
N GLY A 658 12.75 -59.91 0.95
CA GLY A 658 11.70 -60.36 0.04
C GLY A 658 10.87 -61.53 0.58
N ASP A 659 11.53 -62.53 1.18
CA ASP A 659 10.85 -63.73 1.71
C ASP A 659 9.98 -63.39 2.94
N ASP A 660 10.45 -62.51 3.84
CA ASP A 660 9.66 -61.99 4.97
C ASP A 660 8.40 -61.25 4.50
N ARG A 661 8.51 -60.46 3.42
CA ARG A 661 7.40 -59.71 2.84
C ARG A 661 6.42 -60.61 2.10
N LEU A 662 6.92 -61.65 1.42
CA LEU A 662 6.08 -62.67 0.81
C LEU A 662 5.26 -63.41 1.87
N ALA A 663 5.88 -63.80 2.99
CA ALA A 663 5.17 -64.39 4.11
C ALA A 663 4.12 -63.42 4.69
N ALA A 664 4.45 -62.13 4.84
CA ALA A 664 3.53 -61.12 5.33
C ALA A 664 2.33 -60.88 4.39
N VAL A 665 2.55 -60.79 3.07
CA VAL A 665 1.48 -60.62 2.07
C VAL A 665 0.59 -61.86 2.00
N THR A 666 1.20 -63.05 1.98
CA THR A 666 0.46 -64.33 1.96
C THR A 666 -0.39 -64.50 3.22
N SER A 667 0.19 -64.20 4.39
CA SER A 667 -0.51 -64.19 5.67
C SER A 667 -1.63 -63.14 5.71
N LEU A 668 -1.40 -61.94 5.17
CA LEU A 668 -2.41 -60.89 5.13
C LEU A 668 -3.60 -61.30 4.26
N ILE A 669 -3.37 -61.75 3.04
CA ILE A 669 -4.45 -62.12 2.10
C ILE A 669 -5.24 -63.33 2.60
N SER A 670 -4.56 -64.33 3.18
CA SER A 670 -5.22 -65.54 3.72
C SER A 670 -6.11 -65.28 4.95
N ARG A 671 -5.94 -64.16 5.65
CA ARG A 671 -6.80 -63.77 6.78
C ARG A 671 -8.19 -63.29 6.37
N PHE A 672 -8.40 -62.97 5.09
CA PHE A 672 -9.70 -62.48 4.62
C PHE A 672 -10.51 -63.59 3.98
N SER A 673 -11.75 -63.78 4.44
CA SER A 673 -12.70 -64.68 3.81
C SER A 673 -13.55 -63.92 2.78
N VAL A 674 -13.63 -64.44 1.55
CA VAL A 674 -14.56 -63.89 0.53
C VAL A 674 -15.91 -64.56 0.68
N VAL A 675 -16.98 -63.77 0.80
CA VAL A 675 -18.37 -64.24 0.91
C VAL A 675 -19.20 -63.64 -0.20
N CYS A 676 -19.98 -64.48 -0.88
CA CYS A 676 -20.84 -64.05 -1.97
C CYS A 676 -22.28 -63.78 -1.50
N LEU A 677 -22.79 -62.60 -1.86
CA LEU A 677 -24.15 -62.13 -1.61
C LEU A 677 -24.90 -61.99 -2.95
N SER A 678 -26.24 -62.10 -2.90
CA SER A 678 -27.13 -61.81 -4.03
C SER A 678 -27.56 -60.33 -4.06
N GLU A 679 -27.60 -59.69 -2.89
CA GLU A 679 -27.88 -58.27 -2.69
C GLU A 679 -26.84 -57.69 -1.71
N LEU A 680 -26.16 -56.60 -2.08
CA LEU A 680 -25.19 -55.91 -1.22
C LEU A 680 -25.49 -54.41 -1.18
N ARG A 681 -26.02 -53.95 -0.05
CA ARG A 681 -26.41 -52.56 0.25
C ARG A 681 -25.72 -52.02 1.49
N THR A 682 -25.30 -50.77 1.40
CA THR A 682 -24.63 -50.02 2.46
C THR A 682 -25.29 -48.67 2.70
N CYS A 683 -25.22 -48.18 3.94
CA CYS A 683 -25.62 -46.83 4.33
C CYS A 683 -24.43 -46.07 4.94
N LEU A 684 -24.50 -44.74 4.93
CA LEU A 684 -23.51 -43.87 5.57
C LEU A 684 -23.93 -43.57 7.01
N LEU A 685 -22.94 -43.57 7.92
CA LEU A 685 -23.07 -43.05 9.27
C LEU A 685 -22.26 -41.76 9.38
N LEU A 686 -22.92 -40.67 9.76
CA LEU A 686 -22.29 -39.40 10.09
C LEU A 686 -22.19 -39.30 11.61
N ASP A 687 -20.96 -39.17 12.14
CA ASP A 687 -20.68 -39.16 13.58
C ASP A 687 -21.31 -40.37 14.32
N GLY A 688 -21.39 -41.52 13.64
CA GLY A 688 -21.98 -42.75 14.17
C GLY A 688 -23.51 -42.85 14.06
N VAL A 689 -24.18 -41.84 13.50
CA VAL A 689 -25.64 -41.84 13.27
C VAL A 689 -25.95 -42.18 11.81
N GLU A 690 -26.77 -43.21 11.62
CA GLU A 690 -27.23 -43.66 10.30
C GLU A 690 -28.05 -42.58 9.59
N GLN A 691 -27.72 -42.32 8.33
CA GLN A 691 -28.34 -41.29 7.51
C GLN A 691 -29.40 -41.89 6.60
N GLN A 692 -30.65 -41.42 6.77
CA GLN A 692 -31.77 -41.79 5.90
C GLN A 692 -31.46 -41.39 4.45
N ASP A 693 -31.87 -42.22 3.49
CA ASP A 693 -31.66 -42.05 2.04
C ASP A 693 -30.19 -42.06 1.56
N SER A 694 -29.23 -42.44 2.42
CA SER A 694 -27.82 -42.62 2.04
C SER A 694 -27.49 -44.02 1.48
N GLU A 695 -28.51 -44.88 1.32
CA GLU A 695 -28.41 -46.26 0.89
C GLU A 695 -27.84 -46.37 -0.54
N GLN A 696 -26.91 -47.31 -0.74
CA GLN A 696 -26.31 -47.55 -2.04
C GLN A 696 -26.04 -49.04 -2.28
N ASP A 697 -26.33 -49.52 -3.49
CA ASP A 697 -25.90 -50.83 -3.96
C ASP A 697 -24.38 -50.83 -4.23
N LYS A 698 -23.68 -51.87 -3.77
CA LYS A 698 -22.22 -52.04 -3.96
C LYS A 698 -21.91 -53.36 -4.65
N ASN A 699 -20.81 -53.37 -5.40
CA ASN A 699 -20.24 -54.59 -5.97
C ASN A 699 -19.39 -55.35 -4.93
N PHE A 700 -18.66 -54.60 -4.09
CA PHE A 700 -17.83 -55.15 -3.02
C PHE A 700 -17.88 -54.27 -1.77
N PHE A 701 -17.74 -54.90 -0.61
CA PHE A 701 -17.64 -54.21 0.67
C PHE A 701 -16.73 -55.00 1.63
N LEU A 702 -15.94 -54.29 2.43
CA LEU A 702 -15.07 -54.91 3.44
C LEU A 702 -15.74 -54.80 4.82
N ASP A 703 -16.13 -55.93 5.38
CA ASP A 703 -16.72 -56.04 6.72
C ASP A 703 -15.78 -56.79 7.66
N GLY A 704 -14.95 -56.05 8.39
CA GLY A 704 -13.89 -56.62 9.23
C GLY A 704 -12.90 -57.45 8.41
N GLN A 705 -12.87 -58.77 8.64
CA GLN A 705 -12.04 -59.73 7.89
C GLN A 705 -12.81 -60.44 6.76
N ARG A 706 -13.99 -59.93 6.37
CA ARG A 706 -14.82 -60.51 5.31
C ARG A 706 -14.89 -59.58 4.10
N ILE A 707 -14.51 -60.08 2.94
CA ILE A 707 -14.73 -59.40 1.66
C ILE A 707 -16.08 -59.87 1.13
N LEU A 708 -17.08 -59.00 1.21
CA LEU A 708 -18.42 -59.26 0.70
C LEU A 708 -18.46 -58.88 -0.78
N MET A 709 -18.87 -59.80 -1.64
CA MET A 709 -19.01 -59.57 -3.08
C MET A 709 -20.45 -59.78 -3.53
N ASN A 710 -20.93 -58.93 -4.43
CA ASN A 710 -22.19 -59.12 -5.12
C ASN A 710 -21.92 -59.71 -6.51
N HIS A 711 -22.43 -60.91 -6.76
CA HIS A 711 -22.28 -61.58 -8.06
C HIS A 711 -23.41 -61.20 -9.04
N SER A 712 -24.59 -60.78 -8.56
CA SER A 712 -25.75 -60.45 -9.41
C SER A 712 -25.50 -59.20 -10.29
N THR A 713 -24.46 -58.44 -9.97
CA THR A 713 -23.97 -57.29 -10.75
C THR A 713 -22.99 -57.67 -11.87
N ILE A 714 -22.57 -58.93 -11.95
CA ILE A 714 -21.73 -59.47 -13.03
C ILE A 714 -22.65 -59.78 -14.22
N PRO A 715 -22.59 -59.08 -15.36
CA PRO A 715 -23.53 -59.33 -16.44
C PRO A 715 -23.21 -60.65 -17.16
N ASP A 716 -24.22 -61.51 -17.27
CA ASP A 716 -24.24 -62.66 -18.17
C ASP A 716 -24.27 -62.18 -19.62
N ASP A 717 -23.09 -62.13 -20.25
CA ASP A 717 -22.86 -61.76 -21.64
C ASP A 717 -23.29 -60.33 -22.05
N ILE A 718 -22.47 -59.69 -22.90
CA ILE A 718 -22.65 -58.34 -23.50
C ILE A 718 -22.04 -57.16 -22.71
N GLY A 719 -20.72 -56.96 -22.89
CA GLY A 719 -20.04 -55.66 -22.80
C GLY A 719 -18.77 -55.63 -21.92
N GLY A 720 -17.59 -55.47 -22.53
CA GLY A 720 -16.28 -55.42 -21.83
C GLY A 720 -16.16 -54.37 -20.72
N ASP A 721 -16.83 -53.21 -20.86
CA ASP A 721 -16.71 -52.08 -19.92
C ASP A 721 -17.29 -52.37 -18.52
N ARG A 722 -18.36 -53.17 -18.38
CA ARG A 722 -19.01 -53.40 -17.07
C ARG A 722 -18.30 -54.44 -16.22
N LYS A 723 -17.74 -55.48 -16.84
CA LYS A 723 -16.88 -56.46 -16.16
C LYS A 723 -15.62 -55.78 -15.62
N GLN A 724 -15.07 -54.83 -16.39
CA GLN A 724 -13.92 -54.03 -15.96
C GLN A 724 -14.24 -53.13 -14.76
N LEU A 725 -15.43 -52.50 -14.72
CA LEU A 725 -15.88 -51.72 -13.54
C LEU A 725 -16.02 -52.59 -12.28
N TRP A 726 -16.56 -53.80 -12.42
CA TRP A 726 -16.67 -54.75 -11.31
C TRP A 726 -15.29 -55.20 -10.81
N GLN A 727 -14.35 -55.50 -11.73
CA GLN A 727 -12.96 -55.80 -11.37
C GLN A 727 -12.28 -54.60 -10.69
N MET A 728 -12.54 -53.37 -11.12
CA MET A 728 -11.98 -52.18 -10.48
C MET A 728 -12.48 -52.01 -9.04
N ASP A 729 -13.73 -52.33 -8.75
CA ASP A 729 -14.26 -52.29 -7.37
C ASP A 729 -13.64 -53.37 -6.48
N PHE A 730 -13.37 -54.57 -7.04
CA PHE A 730 -12.58 -55.58 -6.33
C PHE A 730 -11.16 -55.08 -6.01
N ILE A 731 -10.49 -54.48 -6.99
CA ILE A 731 -9.13 -53.93 -6.83
C ILE A 731 -9.11 -52.87 -5.74
N LYS A 732 -10.11 -51.99 -5.66
CA LYS A 732 -10.22 -50.99 -4.57
C LYS A 732 -10.25 -51.64 -3.19
N ILE A 733 -11.06 -52.68 -3.00
CA ILE A 733 -11.12 -53.40 -1.72
C ILE A 733 -9.81 -54.11 -1.42
N LEU A 734 -9.20 -54.78 -2.40
CA LEU A 734 -7.92 -55.45 -2.19
C LEU A 734 -6.80 -54.46 -1.85
N MET A 735 -6.77 -53.31 -2.51
CA MET A 735 -5.84 -52.24 -2.17
C MET A 735 -6.06 -51.69 -0.75
N GLN A 736 -7.32 -51.55 -0.31
CA GLN A 736 -7.66 -51.16 1.06
C GLN A 736 -7.16 -52.19 2.09
N VAL A 737 -7.30 -53.49 1.78
CA VAL A 737 -6.75 -54.59 2.58
C VAL A 737 -5.22 -54.50 2.65
N LEU A 738 -4.57 -54.31 1.50
CA LEU A 738 -3.12 -54.23 1.43
C LEU A 738 -2.60 -52.99 2.17
N SER A 739 -3.21 -51.81 2.01
CA SER A 739 -2.77 -50.58 2.70
C SER A 739 -2.87 -50.66 4.22
N ASN A 740 -3.81 -51.46 4.74
CA ASN A 740 -4.01 -51.65 6.18
C ASN A 740 -3.02 -52.66 6.79
N GLY A 741 -2.45 -53.57 6.00
CA GLY A 741 -1.57 -54.64 6.49
C GLY A 741 -0.11 -54.55 6.02
N VAL A 742 0.17 -53.88 4.91
CA VAL A 742 1.51 -53.72 4.35
C VAL A 742 1.73 -52.30 3.83
N LYS A 743 2.96 -51.80 4.01
CA LYS A 743 3.33 -50.44 3.55
C LYS A 743 3.59 -50.46 2.04
N ILE A 744 2.65 -49.93 1.27
CA ILE A 744 2.76 -49.71 -0.18
C ILE A 744 2.96 -48.21 -0.42
N LEU A 745 3.97 -47.84 -1.21
CA LEU A 745 4.23 -46.44 -1.56
C LEU A 745 3.23 -45.94 -2.62
N PRO A 746 2.90 -44.64 -2.68
CA PRO A 746 1.97 -44.09 -3.68
C PRO A 746 2.36 -44.40 -5.13
N GLU A 747 3.66 -44.36 -5.42
CA GLU A 747 4.23 -44.68 -6.74
C GLU A 747 4.03 -46.16 -7.13
N GLN A 748 3.95 -47.05 -6.14
CA GLN A 748 3.81 -48.50 -6.34
C GLN A 748 2.36 -48.94 -6.63
N GLN A 749 1.37 -48.11 -6.29
CA GLN A 749 -0.05 -48.45 -6.46
C GLN A 749 -0.45 -48.50 -7.93
N GLY A 750 0.18 -47.67 -8.79
CA GLY A 750 0.00 -47.72 -10.24
C GLY A 750 0.33 -49.10 -10.82
N TYR A 751 1.51 -49.63 -10.47
CA TYR A 751 1.95 -50.95 -10.90
C TYR A 751 1.06 -52.06 -10.37
N LEU A 752 0.59 -51.93 -9.12
CA LEU A 752 -0.26 -52.93 -8.49
C LEU A 752 -1.62 -53.05 -9.17
N ILE A 753 -2.25 -51.93 -9.53
CA ILE A 753 -3.53 -51.94 -10.25
C ILE A 753 -3.39 -52.63 -11.61
N GLN A 754 -2.29 -52.37 -12.34
CA GLN A 754 -2.06 -53.00 -13.65
C GLN A 754 -1.93 -54.52 -13.54
N VAL A 755 -1.24 -55.03 -12.53
CA VAL A 755 -1.14 -56.48 -12.28
C VAL A 755 -2.49 -57.06 -11.82
N LEU A 756 -3.20 -56.38 -10.93
CA LEU A 756 -4.46 -56.86 -10.36
C LEU A 756 -5.61 -56.92 -11.38
N LEU A 757 -5.55 -56.12 -12.45
CA LEU A 757 -6.48 -56.18 -13.58
C LEU A 757 -6.35 -57.46 -14.40
N MET A 758 -5.22 -58.18 -14.32
CA MET A 758 -5.01 -59.39 -15.11
C MET A 758 -5.73 -60.60 -14.51
N ASP A 759 -6.38 -61.40 -15.36
CA ASP A 759 -7.15 -62.58 -14.92
C ASP A 759 -6.30 -63.87 -14.87
N SER A 760 -5.18 -63.94 -15.59
CA SER A 760 -4.28 -65.10 -15.60
C SER A 760 -2.90 -64.80 -15.00
N PRO A 761 -2.25 -65.80 -14.36
CA PRO A 761 -0.89 -65.66 -13.85
C PRO A 761 0.15 -65.27 -14.91
N ASP A 762 0.04 -65.82 -16.13
CA ASP A 762 0.98 -65.50 -17.22
C ASP A 762 0.87 -64.05 -17.67
N SER A 763 -0.35 -63.50 -17.71
CA SER A 763 -0.58 -62.09 -18.01
C SER A 763 -0.06 -61.18 -16.89
N MET A 764 -0.18 -61.58 -15.61
CA MET A 764 0.41 -60.83 -14.49
C MET A 764 1.94 -60.73 -14.63
N LEU A 765 2.61 -61.84 -14.95
CA LEU A 765 4.06 -61.88 -15.15
C LEU A 765 4.52 -61.11 -16.39
N ALA A 766 3.72 -61.10 -17.47
CA ALA A 766 3.99 -60.31 -18.65
C ALA A 766 3.89 -58.81 -18.39
N VAL A 767 2.87 -58.36 -17.64
CA VAL A 767 2.73 -56.96 -17.23
C VAL A 767 3.87 -56.55 -16.31
N LEU A 768 4.24 -57.38 -15.33
CA LEU A 768 5.36 -57.11 -14.42
C LEU A 768 6.68 -56.92 -15.18
N ARG A 769 6.97 -57.80 -16.17
CA ARG A 769 8.15 -57.68 -17.05
C ARG A 769 8.10 -56.46 -17.94
N GLY A 770 6.93 -56.14 -18.50
CA GLY A 770 6.71 -54.93 -19.31
C GLY A 770 6.88 -53.62 -18.53
N LEU A 771 6.70 -53.66 -17.20
CA LEU A 771 6.97 -52.54 -16.30
C LEU A 771 8.44 -52.42 -15.88
N GLY A 772 9.32 -53.33 -16.34
CA GLY A 772 10.74 -53.34 -15.94
C GLY A 772 10.95 -53.74 -14.47
N ILE A 773 9.97 -54.42 -13.85
CA ILE A 773 10.05 -54.83 -12.45
C ILE A 773 10.54 -56.29 -12.39
N ALA A 774 11.69 -56.51 -11.74
CA ALA A 774 12.24 -57.84 -11.55
C ALA A 774 11.33 -58.69 -10.65
N LEU A 775 11.05 -59.94 -11.09
CA LEU A 775 10.33 -60.90 -10.26
C LEU A 775 11.21 -61.31 -9.08
N HIS A 776 10.66 -61.29 -7.86
CA HIS A 776 11.36 -61.71 -6.66
C HIS A 776 11.61 -63.22 -6.76
N GLN A 777 12.88 -63.63 -6.71
CA GLN A 777 13.26 -65.03 -6.72
C GLN A 777 13.30 -65.53 -5.27
N THR A 778 12.39 -66.42 -4.92
CA THR A 778 12.39 -67.11 -3.62
C THR A 778 13.53 -68.11 -3.54
N SER A 779 14.05 -68.33 -2.35
CA SER A 779 15.13 -69.30 -2.05
C SER A 779 14.82 -70.76 -2.47
N GLU A 780 13.56 -71.11 -2.75
CA GLU A 780 13.13 -72.49 -3.08
C GLU A 780 12.64 -72.72 -4.53
N GLN A 781 12.60 -71.71 -5.41
CA GLN A 781 12.11 -71.89 -6.79
C GLN A 781 12.98 -71.17 -7.82
N GLN A 782 13.90 -71.91 -8.45
CA GLN A 782 14.54 -71.52 -9.71
C GLN A 782 13.51 -71.67 -10.84
N PHE A 783 12.71 -70.63 -11.09
CA PHE A 783 12.21 -70.42 -12.45
C PHE A 783 13.41 -69.99 -13.29
N ALA A 784 14.05 -70.96 -13.94
CA ALA A 784 15.26 -70.75 -14.72
C ALA A 784 15.00 -69.74 -15.86
N GLU A 785 15.67 -68.59 -15.79
CA GLU A 785 15.92 -67.79 -16.99
C GLU A 785 16.93 -68.56 -17.87
N PRO A 786 16.70 -68.72 -19.18
CA PRO A 786 17.67 -69.38 -20.05
C PRO A 786 18.94 -68.54 -20.19
N SER A 787 20.09 -69.12 -19.87
CA SER A 787 21.41 -68.49 -20.02
C SER A 787 21.80 -68.28 -21.49
N ALA A 788 22.60 -67.24 -21.76
CA ALA A 788 23.01 -66.72 -23.07
C ALA A 788 23.82 -67.66 -24.01
N SER A 789 23.92 -68.96 -23.74
CA SER A 789 24.60 -69.96 -24.58
C SER A 789 23.66 -70.99 -25.21
N ASP A 790 22.35 -70.86 -25.04
CA ASP A 790 21.37 -71.82 -25.55
C ASP A 790 20.98 -71.49 -27.01
N ASP A 791 21.39 -72.36 -27.95
CA ASP A 791 21.05 -72.29 -29.38
C ASP A 791 19.76 -73.06 -29.71
N SER A 792 19.15 -73.74 -28.73
CA SER A 792 18.01 -74.65 -28.93
C SER A 792 16.74 -73.96 -29.47
N MET A 793 16.58 -72.67 -29.17
CA MET A 793 15.43 -71.86 -29.58
C MET A 793 15.58 -71.24 -30.98
N LEU A 794 16.76 -71.28 -31.60
CA LEU A 794 16.99 -70.67 -32.92
C LEU A 794 16.29 -71.47 -34.03
N GLY A 795 15.42 -70.81 -34.80
CA GLY A 795 14.60 -71.42 -35.86
C GLY A 795 13.15 -71.68 -35.47
N GLU A 796 12.83 -71.65 -34.17
CA GLU A 796 11.44 -71.73 -33.68
C GLU A 796 10.66 -70.44 -33.97
N PRO A 797 9.34 -70.51 -34.23
CA PRO A 797 8.51 -69.34 -34.47
C PRO A 797 8.38 -68.49 -33.20
N VAL A 798 8.55 -67.18 -33.35
CA VAL A 798 8.36 -66.20 -32.27
C VAL A 798 6.87 -66.16 -31.91
N PRO A 799 6.46 -66.42 -30.66
CA PRO A 799 5.05 -66.39 -30.24
C PRO A 799 4.39 -65.03 -30.48
N GLU A 800 3.09 -65.00 -30.82
CA GLU A 800 2.35 -63.76 -31.17
C GLU A 800 2.47 -62.64 -30.12
N PHE A 801 2.56 -62.98 -28.83
CA PHE A 801 2.69 -62.00 -27.76
C PHE A 801 4.09 -61.34 -27.74
N GLU A 802 5.16 -62.07 -28.06
CA GLU A 802 6.51 -61.50 -28.20
C GLU A 802 6.64 -60.68 -29.48
N GLN A 803 5.90 -61.04 -30.55
CA GLN A 803 5.86 -60.27 -31.78
C GLN A 803 5.37 -58.83 -31.55
N CYS A 804 4.51 -58.61 -30.56
CA CYS A 804 4.02 -57.29 -30.17
C CYS A 804 5.07 -56.41 -29.47
N LEU A 805 6.16 -57.02 -28.99
CA LEU A 805 7.26 -56.34 -28.29
C LEU A 805 8.47 -56.09 -29.19
N LEU A 806 8.48 -56.65 -30.41
CA LEU A 806 9.58 -56.52 -31.36
C LEU A 806 9.78 -55.07 -31.80
N LYS A 807 11.02 -54.58 -31.68
CA LYS A 807 11.45 -53.27 -32.17
C LYS A 807 12.47 -53.44 -33.30
N GLN A 808 12.57 -52.47 -34.20
CA GLN A 808 13.58 -52.53 -35.26
C GLN A 808 14.98 -52.17 -34.71
N LEU A 809 16.02 -52.82 -35.23
CA LEU A 809 17.41 -52.70 -34.73
C LEU A 809 17.96 -51.25 -34.76
N PRO A 810 18.86 -50.88 -33.83
CA PRO A 810 19.40 -49.52 -33.69
C PRO A 810 20.40 -49.10 -34.79
N ASP A 811 20.54 -47.78 -35.01
CA ASP A 811 21.36 -47.11 -36.03
C ASP A 811 22.87 -47.41 -36.00
N ARG A 812 23.40 -48.05 -34.94
CA ARG A 812 24.82 -48.41 -34.79
C ARG A 812 25.00 -49.94 -34.78
N PRO A 813 25.26 -50.59 -35.93
CA PRO A 813 25.14 -52.05 -36.04
C PRO A 813 26.37 -52.87 -35.62
N ARG A 814 27.34 -52.28 -34.90
CA ARG A 814 28.51 -53.04 -34.41
C ARG A 814 28.22 -53.82 -33.12
N ASP A 815 27.23 -53.39 -32.34
CA ASP A 815 26.95 -53.93 -31.00
C ASP A 815 25.92 -55.09 -31.00
N ILE A 816 25.47 -55.53 -32.19
CA ILE A 816 24.44 -56.56 -32.33
C ILE A 816 24.98 -57.94 -32.70
N VAL A 817 26.28 -58.05 -33.01
CA VAL A 817 26.94 -59.33 -33.28
C VAL A 817 26.92 -60.19 -32.01
N ASN A 818 26.61 -61.48 -32.15
CA ASN A 818 26.34 -62.47 -31.10
C ASN A 818 25.04 -62.31 -30.30
N ARG A 819 24.10 -61.45 -30.71
CA ARG A 819 22.78 -61.31 -30.05
C ARG A 819 21.67 -62.13 -30.72
N ILE A 820 20.70 -62.59 -29.92
CA ILE A 820 19.44 -63.19 -30.40
C ILE A 820 18.50 -62.08 -30.89
N VAL A 821 17.96 -62.26 -32.08
CA VAL A 821 17.07 -61.34 -32.80
C VAL A 821 15.92 -62.13 -33.41
N ALA A 822 14.79 -61.49 -33.69
CA ALA A 822 13.76 -62.10 -34.52
C ALA A 822 14.08 -61.85 -35.99
N TYR A 823 14.16 -62.91 -36.78
CA TYR A 823 14.36 -62.89 -38.22
C TYR A 823 13.06 -63.18 -38.94
N ARG A 824 12.69 -62.33 -39.90
CA ARG A 824 11.56 -62.57 -40.79
C ARG A 824 12.02 -63.40 -41.99
N ASN A 825 11.55 -64.64 -42.08
CA ASN A 825 11.89 -65.55 -43.17
C ASN A 825 11.18 -65.17 -44.48
N SER A 826 11.49 -65.87 -45.58
CA SER A 826 10.91 -65.65 -46.91
C SER A 826 9.39 -65.83 -46.96
N ASP A 827 8.81 -66.59 -46.03
CA ASP A 827 7.36 -66.83 -45.91
C ASP A 827 6.65 -65.80 -45.01
N GLY A 828 7.39 -64.79 -44.53
CA GLY A 828 6.85 -63.69 -43.73
C GLY A 828 6.68 -64.01 -42.23
N ARG A 829 7.06 -65.21 -41.77
CA ARG A 829 7.01 -65.63 -40.36
C ARG A 829 8.26 -65.18 -39.61
N LEU A 830 8.09 -64.83 -38.34
CA LEU A 830 9.18 -64.40 -37.45
C LEU A 830 9.69 -65.62 -36.68
N VAL A 831 10.99 -65.87 -36.75
CA VAL A 831 11.68 -66.95 -36.04
C VAL A 831 12.86 -66.40 -35.25
N TYR A 832 13.29 -67.07 -34.19
CA TYR A 832 14.49 -66.66 -33.46
C TYR A 832 15.74 -66.94 -34.31
N ALA A 833 16.66 -65.98 -34.37
CA ALA A 833 17.93 -66.06 -35.08
C ALA A 833 19.04 -65.37 -34.29
N ARG A 834 20.31 -65.69 -34.55
CA ARG A 834 21.46 -65.03 -33.92
C ARG A 834 22.32 -64.33 -34.95
N VAL A 835 22.70 -63.08 -34.73
CA VAL A 835 23.62 -62.35 -35.63
C VAL A 835 25.05 -62.83 -35.39
N VAL A 836 25.75 -63.23 -36.44
CA VAL A 836 27.11 -63.80 -36.38
C VAL A 836 28.17 -62.86 -36.94
N GLU A 837 27.84 -62.15 -38.02
CA GLU A 837 28.81 -61.29 -38.72
C GLU A 837 28.11 -60.14 -39.44
N ARG A 838 28.81 -59.03 -39.66
CA ARG A 838 28.32 -57.86 -40.39
C ARG A 838 29.16 -57.61 -41.65
N HIS A 839 28.48 -57.29 -42.74
CA HIS A 839 29.06 -56.89 -44.03
C HIS A 839 28.66 -55.44 -44.37
N PRO A 840 29.60 -54.48 -44.39
CA PRO A 840 29.30 -53.10 -44.79
C PRO A 840 29.01 -52.99 -46.30
N GLY A 841 27.93 -52.30 -46.67
CA GLY A 841 27.58 -52.00 -48.07
C GLY A 841 28.43 -50.85 -48.65
N GLY A 842 28.57 -50.77 -49.97
CA GLY A 842 29.47 -49.83 -50.69
C GLY A 842 29.15 -48.32 -50.60
N SER A 843 28.34 -47.88 -49.63
CA SER A 843 28.18 -46.48 -49.25
C SER A 843 28.22 -46.38 -47.72
N ASP A 844 28.70 -45.26 -47.17
CA ASP A 844 28.80 -45.01 -45.70
C ASP A 844 27.43 -44.96 -44.97
N ASN A 845 26.36 -45.40 -45.63
CA ASN A 845 25.04 -45.50 -45.05
C ASN A 845 24.92 -46.80 -44.22
N PRO A 846 24.77 -46.73 -42.88
CA PRO A 846 24.65 -47.92 -42.03
C PRO A 846 23.42 -48.78 -42.37
N TRP A 847 22.41 -48.22 -43.04
CA TRP A 847 21.13 -48.86 -43.38
C TRP A 847 21.17 -49.83 -44.56
N THR A 848 22.25 -49.84 -45.36
CA THR A 848 22.48 -50.81 -46.45
C THR A 848 23.35 -52.01 -46.03
N SER A 849 23.65 -52.13 -44.73
CA SER A 849 24.46 -53.23 -44.20
C SER A 849 23.72 -54.58 -44.28
N GLU A 850 24.45 -55.63 -44.65
CA GLU A 850 23.99 -57.02 -44.60
C GLU A 850 24.59 -57.74 -43.39
N PHE A 851 23.86 -58.69 -42.83
CA PHE A 851 24.26 -59.47 -41.66
C PHE A 851 24.21 -60.95 -41.97
N THR A 852 25.17 -61.72 -41.45
CA THR A 852 25.08 -63.18 -41.44
C THR A 852 24.38 -63.60 -40.14
N VAL A 853 23.25 -64.28 -40.24
CA VAL A 853 22.49 -64.82 -39.09
C VAL A 853 22.50 -66.34 -39.07
N LYS A 854 22.58 -66.94 -37.87
CA LYS A 854 22.46 -68.38 -37.61
C LYS A 854 21.02 -68.68 -37.19
N ILE A 855 20.41 -69.67 -37.85
CA ILE A 855 19.04 -70.16 -37.61
C ILE A 855 19.18 -71.67 -37.36
N GLY A 856 19.15 -72.11 -36.11
CA GLY A 856 19.37 -73.53 -35.72
C GLY A 856 20.79 -74.05 -35.95
N GLU A 857 20.98 -75.38 -35.85
CA GLU A 857 22.29 -76.04 -35.76
C GLU A 857 23.12 -76.15 -37.05
N GLY A 858 22.78 -75.50 -38.16
CA GLY A 858 23.59 -75.63 -39.38
C GLY A 858 23.41 -74.62 -40.51
N SER A 859 22.46 -73.69 -40.44
CA SER A 859 22.21 -72.73 -41.52
C SER A 859 22.62 -71.31 -41.12
N LYS A 860 23.58 -70.76 -41.88
CA LYS A 860 23.95 -69.34 -41.84
C LYS A 860 23.39 -68.66 -43.09
N LEU A 861 22.59 -67.62 -42.92
CA LEU A 861 21.99 -66.86 -44.00
C LEU A 861 22.48 -65.41 -43.99
N ARG A 862 22.67 -64.84 -45.18
CA ARG A 862 22.98 -63.43 -45.36
C ARG A 862 21.68 -62.67 -45.57
N VAL A 863 21.39 -61.73 -44.67
CA VAL A 863 20.10 -61.04 -44.57
C VAL A 863 20.32 -59.54 -44.44
N SER A 864 19.42 -58.74 -45.00
CA SER A 864 19.45 -57.29 -44.82
C SER A 864 19.08 -56.91 -43.39
N MET A 865 19.54 -55.74 -42.93
CA MET A 865 19.14 -55.18 -41.64
C MET A 865 17.62 -55.05 -41.46
N SER A 866 16.86 -54.96 -42.54
CA SER A 866 15.40 -54.81 -42.50
C SER A 866 14.65 -56.11 -42.18
N ALA A 867 15.29 -57.27 -42.30
CA ALA A 867 14.70 -58.56 -41.97
C ALA A 867 14.85 -58.93 -40.47
N LEU A 868 15.52 -58.08 -39.67
CA LEU A 868 15.89 -58.38 -38.29
C LEU A 868 15.26 -57.40 -37.28
N PHE A 869 14.83 -57.94 -36.14
CA PHE A 869 14.16 -57.21 -35.05
C PHE A 869 14.80 -57.54 -33.69
N SER A 870 14.85 -56.59 -32.78
CA SER A 870 15.40 -56.74 -31.42
C SER A 870 14.32 -56.82 -30.34
N PHE A 871 14.66 -57.50 -29.25
CA PHE A 871 13.81 -57.67 -28.06
C PHE A 871 14.11 -56.66 -26.92
N GLU A 872 15.15 -55.83 -27.01
CA GLU A 872 15.56 -54.88 -25.95
C GLU A 872 14.86 -53.51 -25.97
N GLU A 873 14.77 -52.88 -24.79
CA GLU A 873 14.26 -51.52 -24.58
C GLU A 873 15.36 -50.47 -24.36
N ARG A 874 15.26 -49.30 -25.03
CA ARG A 874 15.95 -48.09 -24.58
C ARG A 874 15.16 -47.48 -23.41
N SER A 875 15.86 -47.07 -22.35
CA SER A 875 15.32 -46.18 -21.34
C SER A 875 15.00 -44.82 -21.95
N PHE A 876 13.77 -44.34 -21.78
CA PHE A 876 13.31 -43.07 -22.35
C PHE A 876 13.91 -41.82 -21.66
N ALA A 877 14.71 -42.00 -20.59
CA ALA A 877 15.21 -40.92 -19.74
C ALA A 877 16.52 -40.27 -20.21
N GLN A 878 17.19 -40.74 -21.27
CA GLN A 878 18.52 -40.23 -21.67
C GLN A 878 18.63 -39.58 -23.06
N VAL A 879 17.52 -39.31 -23.77
CA VAL A 879 17.59 -38.67 -25.11
C VAL A 879 17.07 -37.22 -25.15
N ILE A 880 16.41 -36.71 -24.11
CA ILE A 880 15.98 -35.30 -24.06
C ILE A 880 17.07 -34.41 -23.44
N GLN A 881 18.31 -34.53 -23.93
CA GLN A 881 19.37 -33.53 -23.66
C GLN A 881 20.23 -33.16 -24.87
N ASN A 882 19.89 -33.57 -26.10
CA ASN A 882 20.59 -33.08 -27.29
C ASN A 882 19.64 -32.33 -28.25
N SER A 883 19.93 -31.04 -28.39
CA SER A 883 19.50 -30.04 -29.38
C SER A 883 18.54 -30.50 -30.50
N SER A 884 17.34 -29.90 -30.54
CA SER A 884 16.32 -30.05 -31.60
C SER A 884 16.75 -29.54 -33.00
N GLY A 885 17.95 -28.95 -33.13
CA GLY A 885 18.49 -28.45 -34.39
C GLY A 885 19.03 -29.53 -35.32
N ASP A 886 19.74 -30.54 -34.79
CA ASP A 886 20.45 -31.57 -35.58
C ASP A 886 19.49 -32.62 -36.19
N LEU A 887 18.37 -32.88 -35.52
CA LEU A 887 17.41 -33.95 -35.88
C LEU A 887 16.63 -33.65 -37.17
N ILE A 888 16.35 -32.38 -37.42
CA ILE A 888 15.59 -31.93 -38.60
C ILE A 888 16.44 -32.06 -39.87
N GLU A 889 17.72 -31.72 -39.77
CA GLU A 889 18.67 -31.79 -40.88
C GLU A 889 18.98 -33.25 -41.25
N THR A 890 19.06 -34.12 -40.24
CA THR A 890 19.20 -35.57 -40.41
C THR A 890 17.99 -36.20 -41.13
N MET A 891 16.77 -35.75 -40.81
CA MET A 891 15.55 -36.21 -41.49
C MET A 891 15.49 -35.81 -42.97
N ASP A 892 15.85 -34.57 -43.31
CA ASP A 892 15.85 -34.10 -44.70
C ASP A 892 16.98 -34.77 -45.53
N GLN A 893 18.13 -35.06 -44.93
CA GLN A 893 19.19 -35.87 -45.56
C GLN A 893 18.74 -37.32 -45.81
N LEU A 894 18.05 -37.96 -44.85
CA LEU A 894 17.54 -39.33 -45.00
C LEU A 894 16.48 -39.43 -46.09
N LEU A 895 15.53 -38.49 -46.12
CA LEU A 895 14.49 -38.40 -47.16
C LEU A 895 15.11 -38.17 -48.56
N SER A 896 16.19 -37.41 -48.64
CA SER A 896 16.93 -37.18 -49.89
C SER A 896 17.74 -38.40 -50.34
N SER A 897 18.31 -39.17 -49.41
CA SER A 897 19.09 -40.39 -49.71
C SER A 897 18.22 -41.57 -50.16
N ALA A 898 16.93 -41.58 -49.82
CA ALA A 898 15.99 -42.65 -50.15
C ALA A 898 15.55 -42.66 -51.62
N ASP A 899 15.81 -41.59 -52.37
CA ASP A 899 15.41 -41.41 -53.78
C ASP A 899 16.03 -42.48 -54.72
N SER A 900 17.21 -43.01 -54.36
CA SER A 900 17.96 -44.00 -55.15
C SER A 900 17.67 -45.48 -54.79
N LEU A 901 16.76 -45.74 -53.84
CA LEU A 901 16.48 -47.08 -53.31
C LEU A 901 15.25 -47.74 -53.95
N THR A 902 15.08 -49.06 -53.77
CA THR A 902 13.89 -49.78 -54.27
C THR A 902 12.62 -49.41 -53.48
N THR A 903 11.43 -49.60 -54.06
CA THR A 903 10.15 -49.18 -53.46
C THR A 903 9.88 -49.83 -52.10
N GLU A 904 10.35 -51.05 -51.89
CA GLU A 904 10.24 -51.77 -50.61
C GLU A 904 11.22 -51.21 -49.56
N GLN A 905 12.45 -50.86 -49.96
CA GLN A 905 13.41 -50.19 -49.06
C GLN A 905 12.97 -48.78 -48.68
N GLN A 906 12.36 -48.04 -49.61
CA GLN A 906 11.76 -46.72 -49.36
C GLN A 906 10.62 -46.84 -48.32
N ARG A 907 9.72 -47.82 -48.49
CA ARG A 907 8.64 -48.11 -47.55
C ARG A 907 9.17 -48.39 -46.13
N GLN A 908 10.22 -49.18 -46.02
CA GLN A 908 10.85 -49.56 -44.75
C GLN A 908 11.51 -48.36 -44.05
N ILE A 909 12.14 -47.44 -44.80
CA ILE A 909 12.69 -46.19 -44.25
C ILE A 909 11.58 -45.28 -43.73
N PHE A 910 10.46 -45.14 -44.45
CA PHE A 910 9.31 -44.34 -43.99
C PHE A 910 8.68 -44.89 -42.70
N GLN A 911 8.56 -46.22 -42.59
CA GLN A 911 8.08 -46.87 -41.35
C GLN A 911 9.03 -46.65 -40.17
N ARG A 912 10.35 -46.63 -40.41
CA ARG A 912 11.37 -46.32 -39.37
C ARG A 912 11.29 -44.87 -38.88
N ILE A 913 11.14 -43.89 -39.77
CA ILE A 913 10.97 -42.48 -39.39
C ILE A 913 9.69 -42.33 -38.55
N LEU A 914 8.61 -43.01 -38.89
CA LEU A 914 7.39 -42.94 -38.08
C LEU A 914 7.56 -43.60 -36.71
N ALA A 915 8.14 -44.79 -36.63
CA ALA A 915 8.39 -45.46 -35.35
C ALA A 915 9.27 -44.66 -34.39
N HIS A 916 10.20 -43.85 -34.91
CA HIS A 916 11.10 -43.03 -34.10
C HIS A 916 10.53 -41.66 -33.69
N TYR A 917 9.64 -41.07 -34.51
CA TYR A 917 9.21 -39.68 -34.36
C TYR A 917 7.70 -39.50 -34.12
N SER A 918 6.84 -40.52 -34.25
CA SER A 918 5.39 -40.38 -34.11
C SER A 918 4.86 -40.84 -32.74
N ASN A 919 4.90 -39.94 -31.76
CA ASN A 919 4.19 -40.10 -30.48
C ASN A 919 2.95 -39.20 -30.36
N SER A 920 2.66 -38.35 -31.36
CA SER A 920 1.48 -37.47 -31.42
C SER A 920 1.05 -37.21 -32.87
N ASP A 921 -0.23 -36.84 -33.06
CA ASP A 921 -0.75 -36.45 -34.39
C ASP A 921 -0.01 -35.24 -34.98
N GLU A 922 0.53 -34.37 -34.14
CA GLU A 922 1.30 -33.19 -34.54
C GLU A 922 2.66 -33.56 -35.14
N SER A 923 3.35 -34.54 -34.53
CA SER A 923 4.62 -35.09 -35.05
C SER A 923 4.43 -35.91 -36.34
N PHE A 924 3.31 -36.65 -36.48
CA PHE A 924 2.92 -37.30 -37.75
C PHE A 924 2.71 -36.29 -38.88
N ASN A 925 1.99 -35.20 -38.59
CA ASN A 925 1.74 -34.15 -39.57
C ASN A 925 3.01 -33.38 -39.96
N GLN A 926 3.99 -33.23 -39.06
CA GLN A 926 5.30 -32.65 -39.40
C GLN A 926 6.09 -33.53 -40.39
N VAL A 927 6.15 -34.85 -40.16
CA VAL A 927 6.80 -35.81 -41.08
C VAL A 927 6.10 -35.80 -42.45
N ARG A 928 4.76 -35.83 -42.46
CA ARG A 928 3.96 -35.78 -43.70
C ARG A 928 4.15 -34.47 -44.47
N THR A 929 4.26 -33.34 -43.77
CA THR A 929 4.48 -32.01 -44.38
C THR A 929 5.87 -31.89 -45.01
N ARG A 930 6.90 -32.52 -44.42
CA ARG A 930 8.25 -32.58 -45.00
C ARG A 930 8.34 -33.56 -46.18
N ALA A 931 7.70 -34.73 -46.10
CA ALA A 931 7.57 -35.63 -47.25
C ALA A 931 6.87 -34.94 -48.46
N LYS A 932 5.97 -33.99 -48.17
CA LYS A 932 5.34 -33.11 -49.15
C LYS A 932 6.35 -32.20 -49.88
N ARG A 933 7.39 -31.70 -49.19
CA ARG A 933 8.45 -30.85 -49.78
C ARG A 933 9.31 -31.61 -50.80
N HIS A 934 9.50 -32.91 -50.64
CA HIS A 934 10.21 -33.76 -51.60
C HIS A 934 9.29 -34.36 -52.69
N ARG A 935 7.98 -34.01 -52.73
CA ARG A 935 6.94 -34.58 -53.63
C ARG A 935 6.61 -36.07 -53.40
N TRP A 936 6.83 -36.59 -52.20
CA TRP A 936 6.59 -38.01 -51.86
C TRP A 936 5.20 -38.30 -51.28
N THR A 937 4.33 -37.29 -51.14
CA THR A 937 3.06 -37.38 -50.38
C THR A 937 2.18 -38.56 -50.77
N ARG A 938 2.03 -38.84 -52.08
CA ARG A 938 1.18 -39.94 -52.57
C ARG A 938 1.79 -41.32 -52.26
N ARG A 939 3.12 -41.44 -52.32
CA ARG A 939 3.87 -42.65 -51.98
C ARG A 939 3.94 -42.89 -50.47
N PHE A 940 4.10 -41.81 -49.68
CA PHE A 940 4.03 -41.82 -48.22
C PHE A 940 2.66 -42.31 -47.74
N ASP A 941 1.58 -41.70 -48.24
CA ASP A 941 0.20 -42.08 -47.86
C ASP A 941 -0.15 -43.53 -48.28
N GLN A 942 0.36 -44.01 -49.44
CA GLN A 942 0.20 -45.40 -49.87
C GLN A 942 0.96 -46.42 -49.02
N CYS A 943 2.12 -46.05 -48.46
CA CYS A 943 2.96 -46.95 -47.67
C CYS A 943 2.45 -47.18 -46.24
N ILE A 944 1.61 -46.27 -45.71
CA ILE A 944 1.26 -46.16 -44.27
C ILE A 944 -0.18 -46.60 -43.96
N GLY A 945 -1.04 -46.81 -44.97
CA GLY A 945 -2.46 -47.11 -44.78
C GLY A 945 -2.80 -48.23 -43.79
N GLY A 946 -1.95 -49.26 -43.65
CA GLY A 946 -2.14 -50.33 -42.64
C GLY A 946 -1.51 -50.04 -41.26
N TRP A 947 -0.53 -49.14 -41.17
CA TRP A 947 0.22 -48.88 -39.94
C TRP A 947 -0.57 -48.01 -38.96
N HIS A 948 -1.37 -47.05 -39.48
CA HIS A 948 -2.18 -46.13 -38.66
C HIS A 948 -3.30 -46.86 -37.88
N GLU A 949 -3.88 -47.92 -38.47
CA GLU A 949 -4.95 -48.69 -37.81
C GLU A 949 -4.41 -49.56 -36.66
N GLN A 950 -3.18 -50.06 -36.80
CA GLN A 950 -2.49 -50.87 -35.79
C GLN A 950 -1.90 -50.01 -34.66
N THR A 951 -1.31 -48.86 -34.99
CA THR A 951 -0.86 -47.88 -33.97
C THR A 951 -2.02 -47.23 -33.25
N THR A 952 -3.16 -46.93 -33.88
CA THR A 952 -4.33 -46.38 -33.16
C THR A 952 -4.89 -47.34 -32.10
N ARG A 953 -4.76 -48.67 -32.31
CA ARG A 953 -5.11 -49.69 -31.29
C ARG A 953 -4.10 -49.71 -30.13
N VAL A 954 -2.80 -49.62 -30.43
CA VAL A 954 -1.72 -49.57 -29.41
C VAL A 954 -1.70 -48.24 -28.66
N THR A 955 -1.99 -47.12 -29.33
CA THR A 955 -2.09 -45.78 -28.75
C THR A 955 -3.36 -45.62 -27.92
N ARG A 956 -4.49 -46.29 -28.26
CA ARG A 956 -5.65 -46.40 -27.34
C ARG A 956 -5.31 -47.21 -26.09
N TYR A 957 -4.58 -48.32 -26.24
CA TYR A 957 -4.11 -49.11 -25.09
C TYR A 957 -3.14 -48.31 -24.21
N ARG A 958 -2.22 -47.54 -24.81
CA ARG A 958 -1.29 -46.64 -24.11
C ARG A 958 -1.97 -45.40 -23.52
N GLN A 959 -2.97 -44.82 -24.18
CA GLN A 959 -3.73 -43.67 -23.66
C GLN A 959 -4.65 -44.06 -22.51
N ILE A 960 -5.16 -45.31 -22.48
CA ILE A 960 -5.85 -45.87 -21.31
C ILE A 960 -4.86 -46.03 -20.15
N LEU A 961 -3.66 -46.56 -20.41
CA LEU A 961 -2.60 -46.70 -19.40
C LEU A 961 -2.07 -45.35 -18.86
N ILE A 962 -1.92 -44.32 -19.71
CA ILE A 962 -1.47 -42.97 -19.30
C ILE A 962 -2.61 -42.17 -18.64
N ALA A 963 -3.86 -42.34 -19.10
CA ALA A 963 -5.02 -41.75 -18.42
C ALA A 963 -5.23 -42.38 -17.04
N GLU A 964 -4.88 -43.66 -16.85
CA GLU A 964 -4.92 -44.34 -15.55
C GLU A 964 -3.68 -44.06 -14.68
N GLU A 965 -2.49 -43.80 -15.24
CA GLU A 965 -1.33 -43.35 -14.46
C GLU A 965 -1.59 -41.99 -13.79
N VAL A 966 -2.37 -41.11 -14.44
CA VAL A 966 -2.85 -39.83 -13.89
C VAL A 966 -4.05 -39.98 -12.94
N VAL A 967 -4.81 -41.08 -13.02
CA VAL A 967 -5.97 -41.34 -12.13
C VAL A 967 -5.58 -42.16 -10.90
N VAL A 968 -4.56 -43.02 -10.99
CA VAL A 968 -4.12 -43.90 -9.91
C VAL A 968 -3.13 -43.23 -8.97
N THR A 969 -2.19 -42.41 -9.48
CA THR A 969 -1.35 -41.56 -8.61
C THR A 969 -2.14 -40.46 -7.89
N ARG A 970 -3.37 -40.16 -8.36
CA ARG A 970 -4.30 -39.21 -7.71
C ARG A 970 -5.30 -39.85 -6.75
N SER A 971 -5.36 -41.18 -6.61
CA SER A 971 -6.42 -41.87 -5.83
C SER A 971 -6.00 -42.39 -4.45
N TYR A 972 -4.76 -42.16 -4.00
CA TYR A 972 -4.28 -42.57 -2.67
C TYR A 972 -3.55 -41.47 -1.89
N GLY A 973 -3.82 -40.22 -2.23
CA GLY A 973 -3.84 -39.14 -1.25
C GLY A 973 -5.28 -38.66 -1.19
N GLY A 974 -5.95 -38.81 -0.04
CA GLY A 974 -7.35 -38.43 0.14
C GLY A 974 -7.63 -37.03 -0.44
N GLY A 975 -8.56 -37.00 -1.40
CA GLY A 975 -8.91 -35.82 -2.17
C GLY A 975 -9.95 -36.17 -3.23
N GLY A 976 -11.16 -36.48 -2.78
CA GLY A 976 -12.35 -36.59 -3.60
C GLY A 976 -12.58 -35.31 -4.39
N TRP A 977 -12.71 -35.48 -5.70
CA TRP A 977 -13.20 -34.45 -6.58
C TRP A 977 -14.69 -34.28 -6.33
N SER A 978 -15.07 -33.03 -6.06
CA SER A 978 -16.01 -32.24 -6.87
C SER A 978 -16.49 -31.00 -6.10
N ARG A 979 -17.06 -29.97 -6.72
CA ARG A 979 -17.89 -29.94 -7.93
C ARG A 979 -17.67 -28.61 -8.64
N GLY A 980 -17.74 -28.62 -9.96
CA GLY A 980 -17.70 -27.39 -10.75
C GLY A 980 -18.84 -26.42 -10.43
N ARG A 981 -18.60 -25.12 -10.64
CA ARG A 981 -19.63 -24.26 -11.23
C ARG A 981 -19.59 -24.55 -12.74
N ARG A 982 -20.57 -25.27 -13.27
CA ARG A 982 -21.71 -24.67 -13.99
C ARG A 982 -21.28 -23.44 -14.82
N PHE A 983 -20.48 -23.66 -15.85
CA PHE A 983 -21.01 -23.29 -17.16
C PHE A 983 -22.10 -24.32 -17.47
N HIS A 984 -23.30 -23.82 -17.82
CA HIS A 984 -24.39 -24.65 -18.29
C HIS A 984 -23.94 -25.44 -19.52
N ASN A 985 -23.53 -26.68 -19.28
CA ASN A 985 -23.54 -27.73 -20.26
C ASN A 985 -24.46 -28.82 -19.69
N SER A 986 -25.76 -28.59 -19.85
CA SER A 986 -26.77 -29.64 -19.77
C SER A 986 -26.46 -30.65 -20.88
N GLY A 987 -26.03 -31.85 -20.47
CA GLY A 987 -25.37 -32.80 -21.33
C GLY A 987 -26.25 -33.57 -22.31
N ARG A 988 -25.57 -34.20 -23.28
CA ARG A 988 -25.63 -35.65 -23.55
C ARG A 988 -24.47 -36.04 -24.47
N SER A 989 -23.42 -36.62 -23.88
CA SER A 989 -22.65 -37.67 -24.54
C SER A 989 -22.91 -38.92 -23.72
N ASP A 990 -23.78 -39.75 -24.25
CA ASP A 990 -23.82 -41.18 -23.97
C ASP A 990 -24.25 -41.74 -25.36
N ARG A 991 -23.51 -42.50 -26.20
CA ARG A 991 -22.22 -43.23 -26.19
C ARG A 991 -22.17 -44.08 -27.55
N LEU A 992 -21.04 -44.71 -27.97
CA LEU A 992 -20.83 -45.67 -29.13
C LEU A 992 -20.84 -47.21 -28.76
N ARG A 993 -22.02 -47.83 -28.55
CA ARG A 993 -22.33 -49.14 -27.87
C ARG A 993 -21.67 -49.41 -26.50
N CYS A 994 -22.21 -48.84 -25.44
CA CYS A 994 -21.78 -47.53 -24.98
C CYS A 994 -23.16 -46.88 -25.20
N GLY A 995 -24.03 -47.00 -24.20
CA GLY A 995 -25.43 -46.57 -24.19
C GLY A 995 -25.67 -45.17 -24.77
N ALA A 996 -25.91 -45.14 -26.07
CA ALA A 996 -26.64 -44.12 -26.78
C ALA A 996 -27.91 -43.73 -26.00
N ASN A 997 -27.78 -42.79 -25.08
CA ASN A 997 -28.74 -41.72 -24.91
C ASN A 997 -28.33 -40.61 -25.89
N PHE A 998 -28.14 -40.93 -27.18
CA PHE A 998 -28.64 -40.02 -28.19
C PHE A 998 -30.13 -39.91 -27.86
N ALA A 999 -30.50 -38.85 -27.13
CA ALA A 999 -31.83 -38.32 -27.30
C ALA A 999 -32.01 -38.29 -28.81
N ARG A 1000 -33.02 -39.00 -29.33
CA ARG A 1000 -33.39 -38.89 -30.75
C ARG A 1000 -33.25 -37.42 -31.12
N PRO A 1001 -32.44 -37.04 -32.11
CA PRO A 1001 -32.14 -35.64 -32.41
C PRO A 1001 -33.43 -34.84 -32.34
N SER A 1002 -33.54 -34.01 -31.29
CA SER A 1002 -34.80 -33.34 -31.04
C SER A 1002 -34.88 -32.18 -32.04
N PRO A 1003 -36.04 -31.94 -32.66
CA PRO A 1003 -36.26 -30.74 -33.47
C PRO A 1003 -35.86 -29.45 -32.71
N ASP A 1004 -35.93 -29.48 -31.38
CA ASP A 1004 -35.57 -28.38 -30.49
C ASP A 1004 -34.05 -28.11 -30.42
N ASP A 1005 -33.20 -29.13 -30.53
CA ASP A 1005 -31.74 -28.95 -30.58
C ASP A 1005 -31.30 -28.33 -31.90
N ALA A 1006 -31.88 -28.78 -33.02
CA ALA A 1006 -31.67 -28.16 -34.32
C ALA A 1006 -32.14 -26.68 -34.29
N ALA A 1007 -33.27 -26.39 -33.65
CA ALA A 1007 -33.78 -25.03 -33.47
C ALA A 1007 -32.86 -24.16 -32.58
N ARG A 1008 -32.27 -24.72 -31.51
CA ARG A 1008 -31.29 -24.04 -30.64
C ARG A 1008 -30.04 -23.64 -31.42
N TYR A 1009 -29.42 -24.57 -32.14
CA TYR A 1009 -28.23 -24.30 -32.96
C TYR A 1009 -28.51 -23.27 -34.05
N LEU A 1010 -29.67 -23.37 -34.71
CA LEU A 1010 -30.06 -22.39 -35.73
C LEU A 1010 -30.35 -21.01 -35.13
N LYS A 1011 -30.93 -20.91 -33.93
CA LYS A 1011 -31.14 -19.63 -33.24
C LYS A 1011 -29.80 -18.96 -32.90
N THR A 1012 -28.79 -19.73 -32.52
CA THR A 1012 -27.44 -19.21 -32.27
C THR A 1012 -26.74 -18.79 -33.56
N ALA A 1013 -26.82 -19.61 -34.62
CA ALA A 1013 -26.33 -19.21 -35.96
C ALA A 1013 -26.99 -17.90 -36.44
N ARG A 1014 -28.27 -17.71 -36.11
CA ARG A 1014 -29.06 -16.47 -36.32
C ARG A 1014 -28.49 -15.25 -35.65
N HIS A 1015 -28.15 -15.41 -34.39
CA HIS A 1015 -27.57 -14.34 -33.62
C HIS A 1015 -26.14 -14.02 -34.08
N ASP A 1016 -25.35 -15.04 -34.38
CA ASP A 1016 -23.96 -14.92 -34.79
C ASP A 1016 -23.86 -14.19 -36.15
N LEU A 1017 -24.69 -14.54 -37.14
CA LEU A 1017 -24.68 -13.85 -38.43
C LEU A 1017 -25.04 -12.36 -38.32
N ARG A 1018 -26.05 -12.01 -37.50
CA ARG A 1018 -26.39 -10.59 -37.22
C ARG A 1018 -25.28 -9.85 -36.50
N SER A 1019 -24.48 -10.56 -35.72
CA SER A 1019 -23.34 -9.99 -35.00
C SER A 1019 -22.15 -9.82 -35.95
N ALA A 1020 -21.90 -10.78 -36.85
CA ALA A 1020 -20.92 -10.65 -37.91
C ALA A 1020 -21.22 -9.46 -38.84
N ALA A 1021 -22.48 -9.23 -39.21
CA ALA A 1021 -22.88 -8.08 -40.03
C ALA A 1021 -22.59 -6.74 -39.32
N ARG A 1022 -22.92 -6.62 -38.03
CA ARG A 1022 -22.60 -5.42 -37.23
C ARG A 1022 -21.10 -5.19 -37.08
N LEU A 1023 -20.31 -6.26 -36.93
CA LEU A 1023 -18.86 -6.18 -36.86
C LEU A 1023 -18.25 -5.75 -38.21
N ALA A 1024 -18.80 -6.23 -39.32
CA ALA A 1024 -18.39 -5.81 -40.66
C ALA A 1024 -18.70 -4.32 -40.91
N GLU A 1025 -19.86 -3.82 -40.46
CA GLU A 1025 -20.21 -2.39 -40.52
C GLU A 1025 -19.29 -1.53 -39.64
N ALA A 1026 -18.85 -2.06 -38.49
CA ALA A 1026 -17.95 -1.39 -37.56
C ALA A 1026 -16.47 -1.40 -38.00
N GLY A 1027 -16.14 -2.03 -39.14
CA GLY A 1027 -14.76 -2.13 -39.63
C GLY A 1027 -13.92 -3.25 -38.98
N GLU A 1028 -14.52 -4.08 -38.13
CA GLU A 1028 -13.88 -5.20 -37.42
C GLU A 1028 -13.90 -6.47 -38.29
N TYR A 1029 -13.22 -6.42 -39.42
CA TYR A 1029 -13.38 -7.39 -40.51
C TYR A 1029 -12.89 -8.81 -40.17
N ASN A 1030 -11.81 -8.97 -39.40
CA ASN A 1030 -11.33 -10.28 -38.96
C ASN A 1030 -12.33 -10.95 -38.02
N TRP A 1031 -12.92 -10.20 -37.10
CA TRP A 1031 -13.97 -10.70 -36.20
C TRP A 1031 -15.27 -10.99 -36.94
N ALA A 1032 -15.63 -10.18 -37.93
CA ALA A 1032 -16.77 -10.48 -38.81
C ALA A 1032 -16.59 -11.80 -39.57
N CYS A 1033 -15.39 -12.09 -40.10
CA CYS A 1033 -15.06 -13.36 -40.75
C CYS A 1033 -15.14 -14.55 -39.77
N TYR A 1034 -14.56 -14.41 -38.56
CA TYR A 1034 -14.59 -15.46 -37.54
C TYR A 1034 -16.02 -15.80 -37.09
N ILE A 1035 -16.83 -14.78 -36.80
CA ILE A 1035 -18.21 -14.97 -36.37
C ILE A 1035 -19.07 -15.53 -37.52
N SER A 1036 -18.79 -15.18 -38.77
CA SER A 1036 -19.45 -15.79 -39.94
C SER A 1036 -19.11 -17.28 -40.07
N TRP A 1037 -17.85 -17.67 -39.87
CA TRP A 1037 -17.44 -19.08 -39.84
C TRP A 1037 -18.19 -19.87 -38.76
N GLN A 1038 -18.27 -19.28 -37.56
CA GLN A 1038 -19.02 -19.83 -36.43
C GLN A 1038 -20.54 -19.92 -36.69
N ALA A 1039 -21.12 -18.95 -37.39
CA ALA A 1039 -22.53 -19.00 -37.79
C ALA A 1039 -22.79 -20.16 -38.76
N THR A 1040 -21.94 -20.34 -39.78
CA THR A 1040 -22.06 -21.42 -40.77
C THR A 1040 -21.83 -22.80 -40.16
N GLU A 1041 -20.87 -22.94 -39.23
CA GLU A 1041 -20.64 -24.18 -38.48
C GLU A 1041 -21.92 -24.58 -37.73
N LYS A 1042 -22.50 -23.66 -36.97
CA LYS A 1042 -23.72 -23.91 -36.18
C LYS A 1042 -24.94 -24.20 -37.07
N ALA A 1043 -25.04 -23.54 -38.23
CA ALA A 1043 -26.11 -23.79 -39.20
C ALA A 1043 -26.01 -25.20 -39.82
N LEU A 1044 -24.81 -25.66 -40.21
CA LEU A 1044 -24.58 -27.02 -40.72
C LEU A 1044 -24.87 -28.08 -39.63
N LYS A 1045 -24.48 -27.82 -38.39
CA LYS A 1045 -24.80 -28.68 -37.24
C LYS A 1045 -26.32 -28.78 -37.00
N ALA A 1046 -27.04 -27.67 -37.13
CA ALA A 1046 -28.51 -27.67 -37.06
C ALA A 1046 -29.15 -28.50 -38.21
N LEU A 1047 -28.60 -28.42 -39.42
CA LEU A 1047 -29.05 -29.21 -40.57
C LEU A 1047 -28.84 -30.72 -40.35
N LEU A 1048 -27.66 -31.11 -39.87
CA LEU A 1048 -27.33 -32.52 -39.56
C LEU A 1048 -28.25 -33.09 -38.46
N LEU A 1049 -28.48 -32.33 -37.39
CA LEU A 1049 -29.43 -32.72 -36.34
C LEU A 1049 -30.84 -32.91 -36.89
N ARG A 1050 -31.33 -32.00 -37.75
CA ARG A 1050 -32.65 -32.13 -38.36
C ARG A 1050 -32.76 -33.33 -39.32
N GLN A 1051 -31.66 -33.74 -39.94
CA GLN A 1051 -31.57 -34.95 -40.76
C GLN A 1051 -31.41 -36.24 -39.94
N GLY A 1052 -31.31 -36.13 -38.61
CA GLY A 1052 -31.13 -37.25 -37.72
C GLY A 1052 -29.69 -37.79 -37.66
N GLN A 1053 -28.74 -37.05 -38.23
CA GLN A 1053 -27.32 -37.41 -38.28
C GLN A 1053 -26.60 -36.94 -37.01
N PRO A 1054 -25.62 -37.71 -36.50
CA PRO A 1054 -24.79 -37.27 -35.37
C PRO A 1054 -23.89 -36.10 -35.80
N ILE A 1055 -23.71 -35.13 -34.90
CA ILE A 1055 -22.76 -34.03 -35.12
C ILE A 1055 -21.36 -34.43 -34.65
N GLU A 1056 -20.34 -34.21 -35.47
CA GLU A 1056 -18.94 -34.43 -35.08
C GLU A 1056 -18.35 -33.29 -34.21
N ARG A 1057 -17.39 -33.61 -33.34
CA ARG A 1057 -16.60 -32.63 -32.55
C ARG A 1057 -15.48 -32.00 -33.39
N SER A 1058 -15.81 -31.58 -34.59
CA SER A 1058 -14.92 -30.81 -35.46
C SER A 1058 -15.42 -29.38 -35.60
N HIS A 1059 -14.51 -28.46 -35.90
CA HIS A 1059 -14.80 -27.09 -36.29
C HIS A 1059 -14.64 -26.89 -37.82
N GLN A 1060 -14.24 -27.93 -38.56
CA GLN A 1060 -14.06 -27.84 -40.01
C GLN A 1060 -15.41 -27.92 -40.74
N LEU A 1061 -15.77 -26.86 -41.47
CA LEU A 1061 -17.03 -26.80 -42.23
C LEU A 1061 -17.12 -27.89 -43.31
N SER A 1062 -16.00 -28.26 -43.92
CA SER A 1062 -15.94 -29.29 -44.98
C SER A 1062 -16.33 -30.68 -44.46
N GLN A 1063 -15.93 -31.03 -43.24
CA GLN A 1063 -16.31 -32.29 -42.59
C GLN A 1063 -17.81 -32.32 -42.25
N HIS A 1064 -18.35 -31.23 -41.73
CA HIS A 1064 -19.80 -31.13 -41.49
C HIS A 1064 -20.60 -31.21 -42.80
N LEU A 1065 -20.12 -30.55 -43.86
CA LEU A 1065 -20.79 -30.57 -45.15
C LEU A 1065 -20.79 -31.97 -45.79
N SER A 1066 -19.69 -32.73 -45.70
CA SER A 1066 -19.61 -34.09 -46.24
C SER A 1066 -20.58 -35.06 -45.55
N CYS A 1067 -21.05 -34.73 -44.34
CA CYS A 1067 -22.02 -35.52 -43.60
C CYS A 1067 -23.49 -35.20 -43.94
N VAL A 1068 -23.75 -34.13 -44.71
CA VAL A 1068 -25.12 -33.74 -45.11
C VAL A 1068 -25.70 -34.76 -46.10
N SER A 1069 -26.85 -35.36 -45.80
CA SER A 1069 -27.36 -36.50 -46.58
C SER A 1069 -27.85 -36.15 -48.00
N SER A 1070 -28.10 -34.87 -48.30
CA SER A 1070 -28.57 -34.40 -49.62
C SER A 1070 -27.39 -33.93 -50.47
N SER A 1071 -27.12 -34.64 -51.57
CA SER A 1071 -26.05 -34.32 -52.52
C SER A 1071 -26.27 -33.00 -53.26
N ASP A 1072 -27.53 -32.57 -53.43
CA ASP A 1072 -27.88 -31.28 -54.04
C ASP A 1072 -27.60 -30.10 -53.09
N LEU A 1073 -27.90 -30.26 -51.80
CA LEU A 1073 -27.50 -29.30 -50.78
C LEU A 1073 -25.97 -29.25 -50.63
N GLN A 1074 -25.29 -30.40 -50.60
CA GLN A 1074 -23.83 -30.43 -50.57
C GLN A 1074 -23.22 -29.62 -51.73
N ARG A 1075 -23.73 -29.81 -52.95
CA ARG A 1075 -23.25 -29.10 -54.14
C ARG A 1075 -23.57 -27.59 -54.10
N SER A 1076 -24.75 -27.21 -53.62
CA SER A 1076 -25.18 -25.81 -53.48
C SER A 1076 -24.37 -25.05 -52.42
N LEU A 1077 -23.93 -25.74 -51.36
CA LEU A 1077 -23.25 -25.16 -50.20
C LEU A 1077 -21.72 -25.24 -50.27
N ALA A 1078 -21.17 -26.13 -51.11
CA ALA A 1078 -19.73 -26.34 -51.27
C ALA A 1078 -18.98 -25.04 -51.61
N GLY A 1079 -19.55 -24.18 -52.45
CA GLY A 1079 -18.94 -22.90 -52.80
C GLY A 1079 -18.79 -21.96 -51.60
N HIS A 1080 -19.84 -21.82 -50.77
CA HIS A 1080 -19.81 -20.95 -49.59
C HIS A 1080 -18.89 -21.50 -48.49
N VAL A 1081 -18.89 -22.82 -48.30
CA VAL A 1081 -17.96 -23.50 -47.36
C VAL A 1081 -16.50 -23.35 -47.82
N ALA A 1082 -16.25 -23.44 -49.13
CA ALA A 1082 -14.91 -23.22 -49.69
C ALA A 1082 -14.46 -21.76 -49.54
N ASP A 1083 -15.36 -20.79 -49.74
CA ASP A 1083 -15.05 -19.36 -49.57
C ASP A 1083 -14.70 -19.03 -48.10
N LEU A 1084 -15.45 -19.57 -47.13
CA LEU A 1084 -15.15 -19.39 -45.70
C LEU A 1084 -13.91 -20.16 -45.24
N ALA A 1085 -13.69 -21.37 -45.77
CA ALA A 1085 -12.46 -22.13 -45.50
C ALA A 1085 -11.23 -21.45 -46.11
N GLY A 1086 -11.38 -20.80 -47.26
CA GLY A 1086 -10.35 -19.99 -47.90
C GLY A 1086 -10.02 -18.71 -47.13
N ALA A 1087 -11.02 -18.07 -46.52
CA ALA A 1087 -10.80 -16.93 -45.61
C ALA A 1087 -10.07 -17.34 -44.32
N MET A 1088 -10.30 -18.56 -43.82
CA MET A 1088 -9.67 -19.13 -42.61
C MET A 1088 -8.26 -19.73 -42.87
N VAL A 1089 -7.68 -19.56 -44.05
CA VAL A 1089 -6.30 -19.98 -44.35
C VAL A 1089 -5.29 -19.17 -43.52
N ASP A 1090 -5.60 -17.89 -43.27
CA ASP A 1090 -4.94 -17.06 -42.28
C ASP A 1090 -5.84 -16.99 -41.03
N ASP A 1091 -5.25 -17.09 -39.82
CA ASP A 1091 -6.02 -17.17 -38.57
C ASP A 1091 -6.66 -15.80 -38.24
N CYS A 1092 -7.98 -15.76 -38.08
CA CYS A 1092 -8.73 -14.54 -37.78
C CYS A 1092 -8.48 -13.99 -36.36
N CYS A 1093 -7.93 -14.81 -35.47
CA CYS A 1093 -7.76 -14.54 -34.04
C CYS A 1093 -6.29 -14.44 -33.62
N TYR A 1094 -5.38 -15.09 -34.34
CA TYR A 1094 -3.96 -15.17 -33.97
C TYR A 1094 -3.04 -14.69 -35.10
N PRO A 1095 -2.00 -13.88 -34.81
CA PRO A 1095 -0.98 -13.52 -35.80
C PRO A 1095 -0.25 -14.76 -36.33
N SER A 1096 -0.01 -14.84 -37.64
CA SER A 1096 0.71 -15.97 -38.25
C SER A 1096 2.24 -15.88 -38.05
N ASP A 1097 2.92 -17.03 -37.98
CA ASP A 1097 4.33 -17.13 -37.58
C ASP A 1097 5.33 -16.58 -38.64
N ARG A 1098 6.43 -16.00 -38.13
CA ARG A 1098 7.66 -15.32 -38.63
C ARG A 1098 7.95 -15.05 -40.12
N SER A 1099 7.22 -15.60 -41.08
CA SER A 1099 7.48 -15.39 -42.52
C SER A 1099 6.67 -14.26 -43.16
N ARG A 1100 5.59 -13.79 -42.51
CA ARG A 1100 4.82 -12.59 -42.91
C ARG A 1100 4.30 -11.85 -41.65
N PRO A 1101 4.85 -10.69 -41.28
CA PRO A 1101 4.53 -10.01 -40.03
C PRO A 1101 3.27 -9.15 -40.15
N ARG A 1102 2.11 -9.76 -40.41
CA ARG A 1102 0.82 -9.05 -40.44
C ARG A 1102 -0.09 -9.56 -39.34
N VAL A 1103 -0.74 -8.66 -38.62
CA VAL A 1103 -1.75 -9.03 -37.61
C VAL A 1103 -3.11 -9.27 -38.27
N PRO A 1104 -4.03 -10.06 -37.69
CA PRO A 1104 -5.30 -10.40 -38.34
C PRO A 1104 -6.10 -9.19 -38.84
N THR A 1105 -6.10 -8.08 -38.11
CA THR A 1105 -6.76 -6.82 -38.52
C THR A 1105 -6.20 -6.19 -39.80
N GLU A 1106 -4.98 -6.54 -40.21
CA GLU A 1106 -4.32 -6.07 -41.44
C GLU A 1106 -4.49 -7.06 -42.62
N VAL A 1107 -4.93 -8.28 -42.34
CA VAL A 1107 -5.10 -9.36 -43.33
C VAL A 1107 -6.53 -9.40 -43.88
N PHE A 1108 -7.51 -9.08 -43.03
CA PHE A 1108 -8.94 -9.10 -43.38
C PHE A 1108 -9.46 -7.68 -43.65
N GLY A 1109 -10.01 -7.47 -44.84
CA GLY A 1109 -10.64 -6.22 -45.28
C GLY A 1109 -12.15 -6.37 -45.51
N ALA A 1110 -12.79 -5.22 -45.80
CA ALA A 1110 -14.24 -5.12 -46.02
C ALA A 1110 -14.78 -6.11 -47.06
N GLU A 1111 -14.01 -6.40 -48.12
CA GLU A 1111 -14.45 -7.31 -49.17
C GLU A 1111 -14.47 -8.78 -48.71
N GLN A 1112 -13.53 -9.20 -47.85
CA GLN A 1112 -13.52 -10.56 -47.28
C GLN A 1112 -14.62 -10.72 -46.23
N ALA A 1113 -14.82 -9.72 -45.37
CA ALA A 1113 -15.92 -9.70 -44.41
C ALA A 1113 -17.29 -9.68 -45.11
N ALA A 1114 -17.45 -8.87 -46.16
CA ALA A 1114 -18.68 -8.84 -46.95
C ALA A 1114 -18.94 -10.16 -47.69
N ARG A 1115 -17.89 -10.84 -48.19
CA ARG A 1115 -18.02 -12.17 -48.79
C ARG A 1115 -18.40 -13.24 -47.75
N ALA A 1116 -17.83 -13.18 -46.56
CA ALA A 1116 -18.15 -14.09 -45.45
C ALA A 1116 -19.58 -13.90 -44.92
N CYS A 1117 -20.11 -12.68 -44.97
CA CYS A 1117 -21.46 -12.34 -44.47
C CYS A 1117 -22.60 -12.48 -45.51
N ARG A 1118 -22.32 -12.78 -46.79
CA ARG A 1118 -23.35 -12.83 -47.86
C ARG A 1118 -24.27 -14.05 -47.75
N GLU A 1119 -25.58 -13.82 -47.75
CA GLU A 1119 -26.62 -14.84 -48.05
C GLU A 1119 -26.69 -15.08 -49.57
N ARG A 1120 -26.74 -16.33 -50.03
CA ARG A 1120 -26.75 -16.70 -51.44
C ARG A 1120 -28.08 -17.37 -51.80
N LYS A 1121 -29.11 -16.56 -52.11
CA LYS A 1121 -30.41 -17.06 -52.59
C LYS A 1121 -30.24 -17.98 -53.80
N ALA A 1122 -30.65 -19.24 -53.65
CA ALA A 1122 -30.70 -20.19 -54.76
C ALA A 1122 -31.61 -19.67 -55.89
N SER A 1123 -31.05 -19.62 -57.09
CA SER A 1123 -31.69 -19.18 -58.34
C SER A 1123 -32.92 -20.02 -58.70
N ASN A 1124 -34.05 -19.33 -58.93
CA ASN A 1124 -35.30 -19.87 -59.47
C ASN A 1124 -35.08 -20.65 -60.77
N GLY A 1125 -35.65 -21.86 -60.87
CA GLY A 1125 -35.88 -22.51 -62.15
C GLY A 1125 -36.09 -24.03 -62.08
N ALA A 1126 -37.28 -24.48 -61.67
CA ALA A 1126 -37.99 -25.65 -62.23
C ALA A 1126 -39.23 -25.99 -61.39
N SER A 1127 -40.29 -26.37 -62.10
CA SER A 1127 -41.68 -26.62 -61.73
C SER A 1127 -41.94 -27.49 -60.49
N ARG A 1128 -42.97 -27.11 -59.71
CA ARG A 1128 -43.57 -27.85 -58.59
C ARG A 1128 -43.99 -29.28 -58.99
N PRO A 1129 -43.71 -30.26 -58.12
CA PRO A 1129 -44.74 -31.20 -57.69
C PRO A 1129 -44.99 -31.11 -56.19
N SER A 1130 -46.25 -31.25 -55.82
CA SER A 1130 -46.81 -31.15 -54.47
C SER A 1130 -46.43 -32.35 -53.58
N TRP A 1131 -45.72 -32.12 -52.46
CA TRP A 1131 -45.54 -33.12 -51.38
C TRP A 1131 -45.38 -32.44 -49.99
N PRO A 1132 -45.65 -33.16 -48.87
CA PRO A 1132 -46.21 -32.60 -47.64
C PRO A 1132 -45.16 -32.11 -46.61
N SER A 1133 -45.56 -31.04 -45.92
CA SER A 1133 -45.22 -30.57 -44.57
C SER A 1133 -43.86 -30.94 -43.94
N ASP A 1134 -43.08 -29.87 -43.71
CA ASP A 1134 -42.18 -29.65 -42.58
C ASP A 1134 -40.81 -30.35 -42.51
N ARG A 1135 -40.21 -30.82 -43.61
CA ARG A 1135 -38.79 -31.25 -43.59
C ARG A 1135 -37.76 -30.36 -44.27
N GLU A 1136 -38.13 -29.36 -45.07
CA GLU A 1136 -37.14 -28.58 -45.85
C GLU A 1136 -37.21 -27.05 -45.70
N TYR A 1137 -37.95 -26.52 -44.73
CA TYR A 1137 -38.07 -25.06 -44.55
C TYR A 1137 -36.83 -24.40 -43.91
N LEU A 1138 -35.95 -25.16 -43.25
CA LEU A 1138 -34.81 -24.59 -42.49
C LEU A 1138 -33.53 -24.39 -43.30
N ALA A 1139 -33.31 -25.09 -44.41
CA ALA A 1139 -32.12 -24.89 -45.24
C ALA A 1139 -32.19 -23.58 -46.06
N ARG A 1140 -33.40 -23.15 -46.45
CA ARG A 1140 -33.63 -21.94 -47.28
C ARG A 1140 -33.60 -20.62 -46.51
N LEU A 1141 -33.59 -20.66 -45.18
CA LEU A 1141 -33.64 -19.47 -44.33
C LEU A 1141 -32.27 -19.04 -43.82
N TYR A 1142 -31.19 -19.75 -44.18
CA TYR A 1142 -29.84 -19.49 -43.65
C TYR A 1142 -28.71 -19.57 -44.67
N ILE A 1143 -28.95 -20.01 -45.92
CA ILE A 1143 -27.93 -20.04 -46.97
C ILE A 1143 -28.48 -19.51 -48.29
#